data_AF-A0A401PVU8-F1
#
_entry.id   AF-A0A401PVU8-F1
#
_cell.length_a   1.000
_cell.length_b   1.000
_cell.length_c   1.000
_cell.angle_alpha   90.00
_cell.angle_beta   90.00
_cell.angle_gamma   90.00
#
_symmetry.space_group_name_H-M   'P 1'
#
loop_
_entity.id
_entity.type
_entity.pdbx_description
1 polymer ?
#
loop_
_entity_poly.entity_id
_entity_poly.type
_entity_poly.pdbx_seq_one_letter_code
_entity_poly.pdbx_strand_id
1 'polypeptide(L)'
;SSTPENPVISLLFYVASDGQGMLQPHVEEKSRLLAVSGSSEELGKFRITFLAPTEIKSRNYKYASYNYLQAHCPSLEMMTDIVKNSLNGRFMYNTAPPRRYYIGVDSYRPPPKQAGDNAQDNFLVHQVTVQVPFQVEVRFESESFTDRPDDLTGQIFTNELEKWKQAFDEKFNAIFKLTDKGFPPQQIKFAKAVFSNTIGGMGYFYGQSYVQSVYNEYPLPYLEGPLYTAVPSRSFFPRGFLWDEGFHQLLISKWNPSISKEVIGHWLDMMNVEGWIPREQILDNEARSKVPAEFIVQRNENANPPTLFLTIQKLIEDLNGSLNEEDKTYLKRLFPRLKTWYDWYNSTQVGSLPSTYRWRGRDTDTNLFLNPKTLTSGLDDYPRASHPSEDERHVDLRCWMTLASKIMTDTAKILGEPHQDYQDMYEKLSDNSLLQELHWSEDLKAFSDYGNHTQSIILEREKIYVPPGQPRQHVQPARLIRSVRKQPKLQYVNAFGYVSLFPFLLQILQPDSPKLQYILNDIRDDEKLWTPYGLRSLSKSSPLYLKRNTEYDPPYWRGPIWINMNYLVVRALHYYSTQSGPYREMAATLYQELRTNLISNMYKQFVQTGYLWEQYNDSTGRGQGSHPFTGWSSLIVLIMAEQY
;
A
#
# COMPACT_ATOMS: atom_id res chain seq x y z
N SER A 1 39.97 -33.23 4.75
CA SER A 1 39.60 -31.82 4.54
C SER A 1 38.43 -31.76 3.57
N SER A 2 37.19 -31.74 4.04
CA SER A 2 36.03 -31.61 3.16
C SER A 2 35.65 -30.14 3.08
N THR A 3 36.11 -29.46 2.03
CA THR A 3 35.43 -28.26 1.54
C THR A 3 33.93 -28.57 1.44
N PRO A 4 33.03 -27.72 1.96
CA PRO A 4 31.59 -27.94 1.81
C PRO A 4 31.28 -28.07 0.32
N GLU A 5 30.67 -29.19 -0.09
CA GLU A 5 30.21 -29.32 -1.47
C GLU A 5 29.18 -28.23 -1.75
N ASN A 6 29.31 -27.53 -2.88
CA ASN A 6 28.34 -26.51 -3.26
C ASN A 6 26.92 -27.10 -3.27
N PRO A 7 25.90 -26.36 -2.77
CA PRO A 7 24.53 -26.86 -2.72
C PRO A 7 23.97 -27.09 -4.12
N VAL A 8 23.07 -28.05 -4.22
CA VAL A 8 22.24 -28.32 -5.40
C VAL A 8 20.88 -27.70 -5.14
N ILE A 9 20.39 -26.90 -6.08
CA ILE A 9 19.10 -26.22 -5.98
C ILE A 9 18.23 -26.57 -7.18
N SER A 10 16.91 -26.50 -7.00
CA SER A 10 15.93 -26.62 -8.07
C SER A 10 15.26 -25.29 -8.34
N LEU A 11 15.27 -24.85 -9.60
CA LEU A 11 14.50 -23.72 -10.10
C LEU A 11 13.28 -24.26 -10.83
N LEU A 12 12.10 -23.67 -10.59
CA LEU A 12 10.86 -24.02 -11.27
C LEU A 12 10.41 -22.79 -12.06
N PHE A 13 10.38 -22.90 -13.39
CA PHE A 13 9.81 -21.92 -14.30
C PHE A 13 8.45 -22.42 -14.76
N TYR A 14 7.44 -21.57 -14.85
CA TYR A 14 6.12 -22.00 -15.27
C TYR A 14 5.50 -21.07 -16.31
N VAL A 15 4.55 -21.63 -17.07
CA VAL A 15 3.69 -20.92 -18.02
C VAL A 15 2.28 -21.42 -17.79
N ALA A 16 1.33 -20.51 -17.63
CA ALA A 16 -0.07 -20.83 -17.46
C ALA A 16 -0.93 -19.94 -18.37
N SER A 17 -2.02 -20.46 -18.91
CA SER A 17 -3.09 -19.64 -19.52
C SER A 17 -4.31 -19.63 -18.61
N ASP A 18 -4.77 -18.43 -18.27
CA ASP A 18 -6.01 -18.22 -17.53
C ASP A 18 -7.14 -17.89 -18.52
N GLY A 19 -8.04 -18.83 -18.75
CA GLY A 19 -9.07 -18.71 -19.78
C GLY A 19 -8.56 -19.06 -21.19
N GLN A 20 -8.49 -18.07 -22.08
CA GLN A 20 -8.23 -18.31 -23.51
C GLN A 20 -6.75 -18.46 -23.84
N GLY A 21 -6.46 -19.31 -24.82
CA GLY A 21 -5.12 -19.51 -25.37
C GLY A 21 -4.76 -20.99 -25.49
N MET A 22 -3.64 -21.26 -26.16
CA MET A 22 -3.09 -22.61 -26.27
C MET A 22 -1.63 -22.60 -25.88
N LEU A 23 -1.19 -23.66 -25.20
CA LEU A 23 0.20 -23.91 -24.85
C LEU A 23 0.62 -25.26 -25.40
N GLN A 24 1.65 -25.27 -26.24
CA GLN A 24 2.22 -26.48 -26.83
C GLN A 24 3.65 -26.69 -26.28
N PRO A 25 3.87 -27.70 -25.43
CA PRO A 25 5.19 -28.01 -24.90
C PRO A 25 6.07 -28.70 -25.94
N HIS A 26 7.35 -28.34 -25.98
CA HIS A 26 8.40 -29.00 -26.76
C HIS A 26 9.38 -29.67 -25.80
N VAL A 27 9.27 -31.00 -25.65
CA VAL A 27 10.00 -31.78 -24.64
C VAL A 27 11.08 -32.65 -25.29
N GLU A 28 12.28 -32.60 -24.73
CA GLU A 28 13.44 -33.43 -25.10
C GLU A 28 13.69 -34.51 -24.03
N GLU A 29 14.13 -35.69 -24.46
CA GLU A 29 14.49 -36.82 -23.59
C GLU A 29 13.42 -37.20 -22.53
N LYS A 30 12.15 -36.89 -22.83
CA LYS A 30 10.97 -37.10 -21.96
C LYS A 30 10.95 -36.31 -20.65
N SER A 31 11.97 -35.51 -20.32
CA SER A 31 12.04 -34.82 -19.03
C SER A 31 12.37 -33.33 -19.12
N ARG A 32 12.96 -32.87 -20.23
CA ARG A 32 13.40 -31.49 -20.40
C ARG A 32 12.43 -30.71 -21.29
N LEU A 33 11.66 -29.79 -20.69
CA LEU A 33 10.87 -28.82 -21.44
C LEU A 33 11.80 -27.77 -22.06
N LEU A 34 12.08 -27.90 -23.36
CA LEU A 34 12.97 -26.99 -24.10
C LEU A 34 12.30 -25.66 -24.39
N ALA A 35 11.03 -25.71 -24.80
CA ALA A 35 10.26 -24.54 -25.15
C ALA A 35 8.76 -24.77 -24.99
N VAL A 36 8.00 -23.67 -24.96
CA VAL A 36 6.54 -23.64 -25.06
C VAL A 36 6.18 -22.71 -26.22
N SER A 37 5.54 -23.23 -27.26
CA SER A 37 4.86 -22.39 -28.25
C SER A 37 3.48 -22.07 -27.71
N GLY A 38 3.07 -20.81 -27.76
CA GLY A 38 1.75 -20.41 -27.29
C GLY A 38 1.07 -19.44 -28.24
N SER A 39 -0.24 -19.32 -28.07
CA SER A 39 -1.04 -18.30 -28.74
C SER A 39 -2.15 -17.80 -27.84
N SER A 40 -2.38 -16.50 -27.84
CA SER A 40 -3.56 -15.85 -27.24
C SER A 40 -4.10 -14.77 -28.19
N GLU A 41 -5.32 -14.31 -27.96
CA GLU A 41 -5.91 -13.23 -28.76
C GLU A 41 -5.09 -11.93 -28.65
N GLU A 42 -4.66 -11.58 -27.44
CA GLU A 42 -3.95 -10.32 -27.17
C GLU A 42 -2.46 -10.35 -27.56
N LEU A 43 -1.74 -11.44 -27.26
CA LEU A 43 -0.31 -11.54 -27.54
C LEU A 43 -0.01 -12.09 -28.94
N GLY A 44 -1.02 -12.60 -29.65
CA GLY A 44 -0.80 -13.38 -30.86
C GLY A 44 -0.02 -14.66 -30.57
N LYS A 45 0.80 -15.11 -31.52
CA LYS A 45 1.67 -16.28 -31.36
C LYS A 45 3.00 -15.89 -30.72
N PHE A 46 3.50 -16.75 -29.84
CA PHE A 46 4.75 -16.55 -29.13
C PHE A 46 5.47 -17.86 -28.84
N ARG A 47 6.75 -17.75 -28.46
CA ARG A 47 7.57 -18.87 -28.00
C ARG A 47 8.34 -18.49 -26.74
N ILE A 48 8.28 -19.36 -25.74
CA ILE A 48 9.11 -19.31 -24.53
C ILE A 48 10.16 -20.40 -24.63
N THR A 49 11.43 -20.08 -24.48
CA THR A 49 12.55 -21.04 -24.58
C THR A 49 13.34 -21.06 -23.28
N PHE A 50 13.59 -22.26 -22.74
CA PHE A 50 14.34 -22.49 -21.51
C PHE A 50 15.77 -22.94 -21.84
N LEU A 51 16.76 -22.06 -21.67
CA LEU A 51 18.15 -22.37 -22.01
C LEU A 51 18.79 -23.24 -20.93
N ALA A 52 19.75 -24.09 -21.35
CA ALA A 52 20.52 -24.89 -20.40
C ALA A 52 21.36 -23.99 -19.47
N PRO A 53 21.57 -24.40 -18.21
CA PRO A 53 22.41 -23.66 -17.29
C PRO A 53 23.84 -23.61 -17.78
N THR A 54 24.50 -22.48 -17.54
CA THR A 54 25.91 -22.28 -17.84
C THR A 54 26.69 -21.83 -16.62
N GLU A 55 28.02 -22.02 -16.65
CA GLU A 55 28.91 -21.43 -15.66
C GLU A 55 28.98 -19.90 -15.83
N ILE A 56 28.98 -19.15 -14.71
CA ILE A 56 28.93 -17.68 -14.73
C ILE A 56 30.08 -17.06 -15.54
N LYS A 57 31.31 -17.61 -15.43
CA LYS A 57 32.51 -17.03 -16.05
C LYS A 57 32.79 -17.58 -17.45
N SER A 58 32.86 -18.90 -17.58
CA SER A 58 33.23 -19.56 -18.84
C SER A 58 32.07 -19.63 -19.83
N ARG A 59 30.82 -19.52 -19.35
CA ARG A 59 29.58 -19.75 -20.10
C ARG A 59 29.48 -21.14 -20.73
N ASN A 60 30.32 -22.07 -20.31
CA ASN A 60 30.20 -23.47 -20.69
C ASN A 60 28.95 -24.08 -20.07
N TYR A 61 28.35 -25.04 -20.76
CA TYR A 61 27.21 -25.78 -20.24
C TYR A 61 27.56 -26.46 -18.92
N LYS A 62 26.67 -26.26 -17.94
CA LYS A 62 26.77 -26.91 -16.65
C LYS A 62 25.80 -28.08 -16.61
N TYR A 63 26.27 -29.21 -16.07
CA TYR A 63 25.41 -30.38 -15.88
C TYR A 63 24.20 -30.04 -15.00
N ALA A 64 23.01 -30.43 -15.46
CA ALA A 64 21.75 -30.25 -14.76
C ALA A 64 20.81 -31.44 -14.99
N SER A 65 19.93 -31.67 -14.03
CA SER A 65 18.84 -32.64 -14.14
C SER A 65 17.52 -31.89 -14.35
N TYR A 66 16.66 -32.43 -15.21
CA TYR A 66 15.44 -31.78 -15.63
C TYR A 66 14.21 -32.61 -15.27
N ASN A 67 13.15 -31.92 -14.91
CA ASN A 67 11.81 -32.46 -14.79
C ASN A 67 10.83 -31.49 -15.45
N TYR A 68 9.67 -31.98 -15.87
CA TYR A 68 8.58 -31.11 -16.30
C TYR A 68 7.23 -31.63 -15.78
N LEU A 69 6.31 -30.70 -15.53
CA LEU A 69 4.91 -30.98 -15.22
C LEU A 69 4.05 -30.38 -16.31
N GLN A 70 3.05 -31.12 -16.72
CA GLN A 70 1.93 -30.65 -17.52
C GLN A 70 0.66 -31.03 -16.78
N ALA A 71 -0.20 -30.04 -16.54
CA ALA A 71 -1.42 -30.20 -15.78
C ALA A 71 -2.49 -29.21 -16.22
N HIS A 72 -3.73 -29.55 -15.92
CA HIS A 72 -4.83 -28.59 -15.88
C HIS A 72 -4.83 -27.84 -14.55
N CYS A 73 -4.89 -26.50 -14.61
CA CYS A 73 -4.95 -25.58 -13.49
C CYS A 73 -6.25 -24.78 -13.60
N PRO A 74 -7.26 -25.07 -12.75
CA PRO A 74 -8.56 -24.40 -12.82
C PRO A 74 -8.50 -22.90 -12.51
N SER A 75 -7.55 -22.47 -11.68
CA SER A 75 -7.35 -21.07 -11.33
C SER A 75 -5.94 -20.86 -10.75
N LEU A 76 -5.39 -19.65 -10.88
CA LEU A 76 -3.96 -19.37 -10.63
C LEU A 76 -3.54 -19.60 -9.16
N GLU A 77 -4.43 -19.39 -8.20
CA GLU A 77 -4.16 -19.64 -6.78
C GLU A 77 -3.84 -21.11 -6.45
N MET A 78 -4.27 -22.03 -7.31
CA MET A 78 -4.06 -23.47 -7.11
C MET A 78 -2.68 -23.96 -7.57
N MET A 79 -1.93 -23.16 -8.35
CA MET A 79 -0.67 -23.60 -8.96
C MET A 79 0.32 -24.17 -7.95
N THR A 80 0.47 -23.52 -6.79
CA THR A 80 1.40 -23.97 -5.74
C THR A 80 1.03 -25.36 -5.22
N ASP A 81 -0.27 -25.61 -5.01
CA ASP A 81 -0.74 -26.89 -4.50
C ASP A 81 -0.67 -27.98 -5.57
N ILE A 82 -0.94 -27.67 -6.83
CA ILE A 82 -0.73 -28.57 -7.96
C ILE A 82 0.73 -29.00 -8.04
N VAL A 83 1.67 -28.04 -7.98
CA VAL A 83 3.11 -28.34 -7.99
C VAL A 83 3.46 -29.22 -6.80
N LYS A 84 3.09 -28.86 -5.56
CA LYS A 84 3.40 -29.65 -4.36
C LYS A 84 2.88 -31.09 -4.45
N ASN A 85 1.65 -31.26 -4.94
CA ASN A 85 1.03 -32.58 -5.09
C ASN A 85 1.63 -33.40 -6.24
N SER A 86 2.40 -32.77 -7.14
CA SER A 86 3.16 -33.47 -8.19
C SER A 86 4.55 -33.94 -7.77
N LEU A 87 5.07 -33.46 -6.62
CA LEU A 87 6.47 -33.66 -6.23
C LEU A 87 6.76 -35.11 -5.81
N ASN A 88 7.88 -35.65 -6.28
CA ASN A 88 8.37 -36.99 -5.96
C ASN A 88 9.88 -36.99 -5.64
N GLY A 89 10.29 -37.74 -4.62
CA GLY A 89 11.69 -37.84 -4.16
C GLY A 89 12.54 -38.89 -4.87
N ARG A 90 12.04 -39.53 -5.93
CA ARG A 90 12.71 -40.64 -6.63
C ARG A 90 13.89 -40.22 -7.53
N PHE A 91 14.09 -38.92 -7.76
CA PHE A 91 15.04 -38.44 -8.76
C PHE A 91 16.47 -38.30 -8.21
N MET A 92 17.47 -38.45 -9.08
CA MET A 92 18.88 -38.39 -8.75
C MET A 92 19.60 -37.34 -9.59
N TYR A 93 20.33 -36.43 -8.93
CA TYR A 93 21.06 -35.35 -9.60
C TYR A 93 22.32 -35.86 -10.30
N ASN A 94 22.98 -36.90 -9.82
CA ASN A 94 24.10 -37.52 -10.53
C ASN A 94 24.10 -39.03 -10.24
N THR A 95 24.39 -39.84 -11.26
CA THR A 95 24.50 -41.31 -11.12
C THR A 95 25.84 -41.74 -10.54
N ALA A 96 26.87 -40.88 -10.62
CA ALA A 96 28.17 -41.11 -10.01
C ALA A 96 28.16 -40.90 -8.48
N PRO A 97 28.88 -41.73 -7.69
CA PRO A 97 29.00 -41.54 -6.24
C PRO A 97 29.73 -40.22 -5.87
N PRO A 98 29.31 -39.49 -4.81
CA PRO A 98 28.17 -39.78 -3.95
C PRO A 98 26.82 -39.43 -4.62
N ARG A 99 25.88 -40.38 -4.57
CA ARG A 99 24.53 -40.21 -5.13
C ARG A 99 23.78 -39.12 -4.36
N ARG A 100 23.24 -38.14 -5.08
CA ARG A 100 22.41 -37.08 -4.50
C ARG A 100 20.99 -37.17 -5.01
N TYR A 101 20.04 -37.44 -4.12
CA TYR A 101 18.61 -37.45 -4.43
C TYR A 101 18.05 -36.02 -4.35
N TYR A 102 17.03 -35.74 -5.16
CA TYR A 102 16.31 -34.47 -5.11
C TYR A 102 14.81 -34.70 -5.35
N ILE A 103 14.01 -33.71 -4.94
CA ILE A 103 12.56 -33.71 -5.14
C ILE A 103 12.26 -33.04 -6.47
N GLY A 104 11.63 -33.78 -7.38
CA GLY A 104 11.28 -33.33 -8.73
C GLY A 104 9.77 -33.33 -8.96
N VAL A 105 9.28 -32.44 -9.82
CA VAL A 105 7.93 -32.54 -10.37
C VAL A 105 7.80 -33.81 -11.21
N ASP A 106 6.64 -34.44 -11.13
CA ASP A 106 6.34 -35.72 -11.76
C ASP A 106 4.94 -35.66 -12.39
N SER A 107 3.98 -36.47 -11.92
CA SER A 107 2.59 -36.45 -12.40
C SER A 107 1.65 -35.85 -11.36
N TYR A 108 0.70 -35.02 -11.80
CA TYR A 108 -0.43 -34.57 -10.98
C TYR A 108 -1.70 -35.35 -11.33
N ARG A 109 -2.46 -35.78 -10.32
CA ARG A 109 -3.80 -36.38 -10.50
C ARG A 109 -4.81 -35.53 -9.73
N PRO A 110 -5.72 -34.80 -10.41
CA PRO A 110 -6.68 -33.96 -9.72
C PRO A 110 -7.68 -34.80 -8.89
N PRO A 111 -8.23 -34.25 -7.81
CA PRO A 111 -9.31 -34.89 -7.06
C PRO A 111 -10.53 -35.19 -7.95
N PRO A 112 -11.34 -36.23 -7.66
CA PRO A 112 -12.46 -36.65 -8.50
C PRO A 112 -13.51 -35.55 -8.79
N LYS A 113 -13.63 -34.55 -7.91
CA LYS A 113 -14.56 -33.41 -8.07
C LYS A 113 -14.07 -32.32 -9.04
N GLN A 114 -12.80 -32.35 -9.45
CA GLN A 114 -12.17 -31.39 -10.36
C GLN A 114 -11.81 -32.01 -11.72
N ALA A 115 -12.03 -33.32 -11.88
CA ALA A 115 -11.91 -34.01 -13.15
C ALA A 115 -13.14 -33.70 -14.02
N GLY A 116 -13.17 -32.51 -14.64
CA GLY A 116 -14.05 -32.29 -15.78
C GLY A 116 -13.58 -33.15 -16.95
N ASP A 117 -14.47 -33.90 -17.58
CA ASP A 117 -14.16 -34.97 -18.55
C ASP A 117 -13.46 -34.51 -19.87
N ASN A 118 -13.01 -33.26 -20.01
CA ASN A 118 -12.31 -32.74 -21.21
C ASN A 118 -11.45 -31.48 -20.94
N ALA A 119 -10.92 -31.29 -19.73
CA ALA A 119 -10.12 -30.10 -19.44
C ALA A 119 -8.74 -30.15 -20.12
N GLN A 120 -8.46 -29.22 -21.04
CA GLN A 120 -7.13 -29.12 -21.67
C GLN A 120 -6.09 -28.64 -20.65
N ASP A 121 -4.87 -29.19 -20.74
CA ASP A 121 -3.75 -28.75 -19.93
C ASP A 121 -3.38 -27.31 -20.30
N ASN A 122 -3.44 -26.42 -19.31
CA ASN A 122 -3.17 -25.00 -19.44
C ASN A 122 -2.04 -24.54 -18.51
N PHE A 123 -1.35 -25.47 -17.85
CA PHE A 123 -0.26 -25.18 -16.91
C PHE A 123 0.94 -26.10 -17.13
N LEU A 124 2.08 -25.48 -17.42
CA LEU A 124 3.36 -26.14 -17.69
C LEU A 124 4.40 -25.66 -16.70
N VAL A 125 5.18 -26.58 -16.12
CA VAL A 125 6.30 -26.25 -15.23
C VAL A 125 7.55 -26.94 -15.73
N HIS A 126 8.62 -26.18 -15.92
CA HIS A 126 9.98 -26.65 -16.17
C HIS A 126 10.81 -26.57 -14.91
N GLN A 127 11.32 -27.69 -14.42
CA GLN A 127 12.24 -27.73 -13.30
C GLN A 127 13.67 -28.00 -13.77
N VAL A 128 14.60 -27.15 -13.33
CA VAL A 128 16.05 -27.30 -13.54
C VAL A 128 16.72 -27.48 -12.19
N THR A 129 17.33 -28.63 -11.97
CA THR A 129 18.11 -28.93 -10.76
C THR A 129 19.59 -28.89 -11.10
N VAL A 130 20.35 -28.06 -10.38
CA VAL A 130 21.75 -27.74 -10.73
C VAL A 130 22.55 -27.30 -9.49
N GLN A 131 23.84 -27.63 -9.46
CA GLN A 131 24.76 -27.21 -8.40
C GLN A 131 25.15 -25.73 -8.57
N VAL A 132 25.21 -24.95 -7.50
CA VAL A 132 25.69 -23.55 -7.56
C VAL A 132 27.22 -23.47 -7.75
N PRO A 133 27.77 -22.37 -8.31
CA PRO A 133 27.09 -21.26 -8.99
C PRO A 133 26.80 -21.56 -10.48
N PHE A 134 25.71 -21.00 -11.02
CA PHE A 134 25.32 -21.12 -12.42
C PHE A 134 24.50 -19.89 -12.85
N GLN A 135 24.27 -19.73 -14.16
CA GLN A 135 23.22 -18.87 -14.70
C GLN A 135 22.25 -19.70 -15.55
N VAL A 136 20.98 -19.29 -15.60
CA VAL A 136 19.94 -19.82 -16.51
C VAL A 136 19.23 -18.62 -17.11
N GLU A 137 18.91 -18.72 -18.40
CA GLU A 137 18.16 -17.70 -19.13
C GLU A 137 16.87 -18.29 -19.67
N VAL A 138 15.77 -17.55 -19.53
CA VAL A 138 14.47 -17.87 -20.13
C VAL A 138 14.12 -16.76 -21.07
N ARG A 139 13.79 -17.11 -22.30
CA ARG A 139 13.55 -16.17 -23.39
C ARG A 139 12.09 -16.22 -23.81
N PHE A 140 11.46 -15.05 -23.97
CA PHE A 140 10.15 -14.90 -24.57
C PHE A 140 10.29 -14.18 -25.93
N GLU A 141 9.66 -14.72 -26.97
CA GLU A 141 9.68 -14.17 -28.33
C GLU A 141 8.26 -14.11 -28.88
N SER A 142 7.82 -12.90 -29.24
CA SER A 142 6.61 -12.74 -30.05
C SER A 142 6.91 -13.04 -31.52
N GLU A 143 6.07 -13.84 -32.17
CA GLU A 143 6.19 -14.15 -33.61
C GLU A 143 5.79 -12.95 -34.49
N SER A 144 5.12 -11.93 -33.95
CA SER A 144 4.78 -10.72 -34.72
C SER A 144 6.00 -9.86 -35.07
N PHE A 145 7.11 -10.04 -34.36
CA PHE A 145 8.36 -9.35 -34.63
C PHE A 145 9.30 -10.28 -35.40
N THR A 146 9.26 -10.15 -36.73
CA THR A 146 9.93 -11.05 -37.70
C THR A 146 11.37 -10.65 -38.03
N ASP A 147 11.71 -9.36 -37.90
CA ASP A 147 13.04 -8.82 -38.21
C ASP A 147 13.91 -8.75 -36.94
N ARG A 148 14.28 -9.92 -36.42
CA ARG A 148 15.17 -10.05 -35.24
C ARG A 148 16.62 -10.21 -35.72
N PRO A 149 17.46 -9.17 -35.62
CA PRO A 149 18.86 -9.28 -36.03
C PRO A 149 19.66 -10.20 -35.09
N ASP A 150 19.28 -10.24 -33.80
CA ASP A 150 19.99 -10.94 -32.75
C ASP A 150 19.03 -11.52 -31.69
N ASP A 151 19.48 -12.58 -31.01
CA ASP A 151 18.81 -13.16 -29.85
C ASP A 151 19.20 -12.43 -28.56
N LEU A 152 18.22 -12.00 -27.75
CA LEU A 152 18.45 -11.37 -26.44
C LEU A 152 18.87 -12.41 -25.38
N THR A 153 20.07 -12.97 -25.55
CA THR A 153 20.65 -14.02 -24.69
C THR A 153 22.15 -13.79 -24.51
N GLY A 154 22.77 -14.46 -23.54
CA GLY A 154 24.22 -14.47 -23.35
C GLY A 154 24.83 -13.07 -23.30
N GLN A 155 25.75 -12.77 -24.22
CA GLN A 155 26.51 -11.50 -24.19
C GLN A 155 25.64 -10.31 -24.60
N ILE A 156 24.70 -10.52 -25.51
CA ILE A 156 23.79 -9.48 -25.98
C ILE A 156 22.88 -9.05 -24.84
N PHE A 157 22.28 -10.01 -24.14
CA PHE A 157 21.51 -9.73 -22.92
C PHE A 157 22.36 -9.06 -21.84
N THR A 158 23.60 -9.52 -21.61
CA THR A 158 24.50 -8.92 -20.61
C THR A 158 24.80 -7.45 -20.94
N ASN A 159 25.09 -7.14 -22.20
CA ASN A 159 25.39 -5.78 -22.64
C ASN A 159 24.18 -4.86 -22.51
N GLU A 160 22.99 -5.32 -22.94
CA GLU A 160 21.76 -4.55 -22.77
C GLU A 160 21.40 -4.36 -21.28
N LEU A 161 21.60 -5.38 -20.43
CA LEU A 161 21.38 -5.26 -18.99
C LEU A 161 22.27 -4.19 -18.36
N GLU A 162 23.57 -4.18 -18.66
CA GLU A 162 24.49 -3.16 -18.12
C GLU A 162 24.17 -1.75 -18.64
N LYS A 163 23.80 -1.62 -19.91
CA LYS A 163 23.30 -0.36 -20.48
C LYS A 163 22.06 0.15 -19.74
N TRP A 164 21.07 -0.70 -19.47
CA TRP A 164 19.87 -0.31 -18.74
C TRP A 164 20.13 -0.01 -17.25
N LYS A 165 21.07 -0.71 -16.61
CA LYS A 165 21.53 -0.36 -15.25
C LYS A 165 22.15 1.03 -15.21
N GLN A 166 23.02 1.35 -16.17
CA GLN A 166 23.63 2.67 -16.27
C GLN A 166 22.56 3.76 -16.52
N ALA A 167 21.66 3.54 -17.48
CA ALA A 167 20.57 4.47 -17.77
C ALA A 167 19.65 4.70 -16.56
N PHE A 168 19.35 3.64 -15.79
CA PHE A 168 18.62 3.76 -14.52
C PHE A 168 19.37 4.65 -13.52
N ASP A 169 20.67 4.39 -13.34
CA ASP A 169 21.50 5.14 -12.40
C ASP A 169 21.62 6.62 -12.76
N GLU A 170 21.80 6.92 -14.04
CA GLU A 170 21.83 8.29 -14.59
C GLU A 170 20.50 9.01 -14.37
N LYS A 171 19.37 8.37 -14.75
CA LYS A 171 18.04 8.95 -14.57
C LYS A 171 17.69 9.15 -13.10
N PHE A 172 18.02 8.19 -12.23
CA PHE A 172 17.80 8.29 -10.78
C PHE A 172 18.57 9.47 -10.18
N ASN A 173 19.83 9.63 -10.55
CA ASN A 173 20.65 10.75 -10.08
C ASN A 173 20.11 12.09 -10.59
N ALA A 174 19.66 12.17 -11.85
CA ALA A 174 19.09 13.39 -12.43
C ALA A 174 17.80 13.85 -11.73
N ILE A 175 16.94 12.89 -11.36
CA ILE A 175 15.65 13.18 -10.71
C ILE A 175 15.83 13.52 -9.24
N PHE A 176 16.50 12.66 -8.47
CA PHE A 176 16.51 12.78 -7.01
C PHE A 176 17.69 13.58 -6.45
N LYS A 177 18.77 13.76 -7.25
CA LYS A 177 19.93 14.61 -6.93
C LYS A 177 20.52 14.36 -5.53
N LEU A 178 20.53 13.11 -5.08
CA LEU A 178 20.97 12.75 -3.73
C LEU A 178 22.47 12.98 -3.55
N THR A 179 23.28 12.76 -4.58
CA THR A 179 24.72 13.06 -4.55
C THR A 179 24.97 14.54 -4.30
N ASP A 180 24.26 15.42 -5.02
CA ASP A 180 24.38 16.88 -4.89
C ASP A 180 23.96 17.37 -3.49
N LYS A 181 23.08 16.62 -2.83
CA LYS A 181 22.63 16.85 -1.45
C LYS A 181 23.55 16.23 -0.38
N GLY A 182 24.70 15.68 -0.78
CA GLY A 182 25.72 15.15 0.14
C GLY A 182 25.41 13.77 0.73
N PHE A 183 24.47 13.01 0.16
CA PHE A 183 24.20 11.66 0.64
C PHE A 183 25.34 10.69 0.27
N PRO A 184 25.80 9.84 1.20
CA PRO A 184 26.87 8.88 0.93
C PRO A 184 26.38 7.75 -0.01
N PRO A 185 27.29 7.09 -0.76
CA PRO A 185 26.92 6.05 -1.74
C PRO A 185 26.05 4.92 -1.17
N GLN A 186 26.23 4.53 0.09
CA GLN A 186 25.40 3.48 0.70
C GLN A 186 23.94 3.93 0.91
N GLN A 187 23.71 5.19 1.26
CA GLN A 187 22.36 5.75 1.40
C GLN A 187 21.70 5.98 0.03
N ILE A 188 22.48 6.34 -1.00
CA ILE A 188 21.98 6.39 -2.38
C ILE A 188 21.56 4.99 -2.85
N LYS A 189 22.35 3.95 -2.56
CA LYS A 189 21.99 2.55 -2.87
C LYS A 189 20.71 2.13 -2.15
N PHE A 190 20.54 2.54 -0.89
CA PHE A 190 19.30 2.34 -0.14
C PHE A 190 18.10 2.99 -0.87
N ALA A 191 18.21 4.26 -1.25
CA ALA A 191 17.13 4.96 -1.96
C ALA A 191 16.79 4.31 -3.31
N LYS A 192 17.79 3.86 -4.08
CA LYS A 192 17.60 3.10 -5.32
C LYS A 192 16.88 1.79 -5.08
N ALA A 193 17.23 1.05 -4.02
CA ALA A 193 16.57 -0.21 -3.66
C ALA A 193 15.11 0.01 -3.24
N VAL A 194 14.82 1.07 -2.47
CA VAL A 194 13.46 1.46 -2.08
C VAL A 194 12.61 1.78 -3.29
N PHE A 195 13.11 2.65 -4.16
CA PHE A 195 12.42 3.04 -5.39
C PHE A 195 12.17 1.84 -6.31
N SER A 196 13.19 1.00 -6.51
CA SER A 196 13.08 -0.20 -7.37
C SER A 196 12.03 -1.19 -6.84
N ASN A 197 11.93 -1.39 -5.53
CA ASN A 197 10.91 -2.25 -4.94
C ASN A 197 9.50 -1.65 -5.02
N THR A 198 9.38 -0.31 -5.02
CA THR A 198 8.09 0.38 -5.20
C THR A 198 7.55 0.13 -6.61
N ILE A 199 8.36 0.37 -7.63
CA ILE A 199 7.99 0.09 -9.03
C ILE A 199 7.81 -1.42 -9.26
N GLY A 200 8.70 -2.25 -8.71
CA GLY A 200 8.60 -3.71 -8.80
C GLY A 200 7.45 -4.32 -7.98
N GLY A 201 6.73 -3.52 -7.20
CA GLY A 201 5.49 -3.90 -6.54
C GLY A 201 4.23 -3.54 -7.33
N MET A 202 4.35 -2.80 -8.43
CA MET A 202 3.19 -2.51 -9.28
C MET A 202 2.65 -3.80 -9.91
N GLY A 203 1.33 -3.92 -9.96
CA GLY A 203 0.62 -5.08 -10.48
C GLY A 203 -0.54 -4.66 -11.37
N TYR A 204 -0.95 -5.61 -12.21
CA TYR A 204 -2.18 -5.55 -12.99
C TYR A 204 -3.12 -6.63 -12.45
N PHE A 205 -4.31 -6.23 -12.05
CA PHE A 205 -5.34 -7.09 -11.47
C PHE A 205 -6.60 -7.01 -12.32
N TYR A 206 -7.34 -8.10 -12.43
CA TYR A 206 -8.59 -8.13 -13.18
C TYR A 206 -9.63 -8.97 -12.45
N GLY A 207 -10.88 -8.50 -12.40
CA GLY A 207 -11.99 -9.25 -11.82
C GLY A 207 -12.99 -8.36 -11.10
N GLN A 208 -13.67 -8.93 -10.10
CA GLN A 208 -14.80 -8.31 -9.41
C GLN A 208 -14.56 -8.18 -7.91
N SER A 209 -14.80 -6.98 -7.36
CA SER A 209 -14.97 -6.80 -5.92
C SER A 209 -16.33 -7.36 -5.47
N TYR A 210 -16.46 -7.70 -4.18
CA TYR A 210 -17.76 -7.99 -3.56
C TYR A 210 -18.25 -6.80 -2.76
N VAL A 211 -19.46 -6.34 -3.04
CA VAL A 211 -20.01 -5.11 -2.45
C VAL A 211 -21.37 -5.38 -1.81
N GLN A 212 -21.55 -4.90 -0.59
CA GLN A 212 -22.84 -4.82 0.08
C GLN A 212 -23.23 -3.35 0.22
N SER A 213 -24.20 -2.90 -0.59
CA SER A 213 -24.74 -1.55 -0.51
C SER A 213 -25.97 -1.48 0.39
N VAL A 214 -26.47 -0.26 0.63
CA VAL A 214 -27.76 -0.04 1.31
C VAL A 214 -28.97 -0.54 0.51
N TYR A 215 -28.81 -0.82 -0.79
CA TYR A 215 -29.90 -1.24 -1.67
C TYR A 215 -30.00 -2.77 -1.83
N ASN A 216 -29.08 -3.54 -1.23
CA ASN A 216 -29.06 -4.99 -1.34
C ASN A 216 -28.83 -5.67 0.02
N GLU A 217 -29.56 -6.76 0.26
CA GLU A 217 -29.52 -7.46 1.55
C GLU A 217 -28.22 -8.26 1.73
N TYR A 218 -27.69 -8.86 0.65
CA TYR A 218 -26.52 -9.74 0.66
C TYR A 218 -25.42 -9.20 -0.26
N PRO A 219 -24.12 -9.48 0.00
CA PRO A 219 -23.03 -9.05 -0.87
C PRO A 219 -23.21 -9.54 -2.31
N LEU A 220 -22.99 -8.66 -3.29
CA LEU A 220 -23.10 -8.95 -4.71
C LEU A 220 -21.75 -8.70 -5.42
N PRO A 221 -21.45 -9.44 -6.50
CA PRO A 221 -20.35 -9.09 -7.39
C PRO A 221 -20.53 -7.69 -7.96
N TYR A 222 -19.46 -6.90 -7.91
CA TYR A 222 -19.39 -5.57 -8.46
C TYR A 222 -19.03 -5.60 -9.96
N LEU A 223 -18.88 -4.43 -10.58
CA LEU A 223 -18.42 -4.33 -11.96
C LEU A 223 -17.07 -5.05 -12.11
N GLU A 224 -16.98 -5.91 -13.11
CA GLU A 224 -15.73 -6.55 -13.50
C GLU A 224 -14.84 -5.54 -14.24
N GLY A 225 -13.58 -5.44 -13.84
CA GLY A 225 -12.68 -4.48 -14.46
C GLY A 225 -11.21 -4.64 -14.10
N PRO A 226 -10.32 -3.98 -14.87
CA PRO A 226 -8.89 -4.00 -14.63
C PRO A 226 -8.43 -2.91 -13.65
N LEU A 227 -7.43 -3.22 -12.84
CA LEU A 227 -6.73 -2.26 -12.00
C LEU A 227 -5.21 -2.40 -12.18
N TYR A 228 -4.58 -1.38 -12.75
CA TYR A 228 -3.14 -1.21 -12.73
C TYR A 228 -2.76 -0.28 -11.57
N THR A 229 -2.00 -0.79 -10.59
CA THR A 229 -1.77 -0.08 -9.32
C THR A 229 -0.47 -0.52 -8.64
N ALA A 230 0.10 0.34 -7.79
CA ALA A 230 1.06 -0.10 -6.79
C ALA A 230 0.37 -0.85 -5.64
N VAL A 231 1.16 -1.59 -4.86
CA VAL A 231 0.67 -2.35 -3.70
C VAL A 231 1.46 -2.00 -2.44
N PRO A 232 0.84 -1.95 -1.24
CA PRO A 232 1.57 -1.55 -0.02
C PRO A 232 2.68 -2.53 0.36
N SER A 233 2.43 -3.83 0.18
CA SER A 233 3.40 -4.90 0.43
C SER A 233 3.14 -6.10 -0.47
N ARG A 234 4.17 -6.55 -1.19
CA ARG A 234 4.11 -7.75 -2.04
C ARG A 234 3.80 -9.04 -1.27
N SER A 235 4.07 -9.08 0.03
CA SER A 235 3.94 -10.32 0.84
C SER A 235 2.62 -10.43 1.59
N PHE A 236 2.07 -9.29 2.06
CA PHE A 236 0.84 -9.29 2.87
C PHE A 236 -0.33 -8.60 2.17
N PHE A 237 -0.05 -7.61 1.33
CA PHE A 237 -1.05 -6.75 0.71
C PHE A 237 -0.84 -6.64 -0.81
N PRO A 238 -0.80 -7.75 -1.58
CA PRO A 238 -0.55 -7.72 -3.02
C PRO A 238 -1.82 -7.32 -3.80
N ARG A 239 -2.39 -6.15 -3.48
CA ARG A 239 -3.65 -5.63 -4.04
C ARG A 239 -3.75 -4.11 -3.84
N GLY A 240 -4.69 -3.48 -4.55
CA GLY A 240 -4.89 -2.04 -4.48
C GLY A 240 -5.56 -1.58 -3.18
N PHE A 241 -5.03 -0.53 -2.57
CA PHE A 241 -5.64 0.21 -1.45
C PHE A 241 -5.75 1.69 -1.82
N LEU A 242 -6.97 2.23 -1.78
CA LEU A 242 -7.30 3.53 -2.37
C LEU A 242 -6.47 4.68 -1.78
N TRP A 243 -6.41 4.76 -0.45
CA TRP A 243 -5.69 5.85 0.19
C TRP A 243 -4.16 5.68 0.19
N ASP A 244 -3.65 4.44 0.18
CA ASP A 244 -2.22 4.17 0.01
C ASP A 244 -1.73 4.69 -1.34
N GLU A 245 -2.55 4.56 -2.38
CA GLU A 245 -2.14 4.83 -3.76
C GLU A 245 -1.73 6.28 -3.99
N GLY A 246 -2.42 7.25 -3.37
CA GLY A 246 -1.99 8.65 -3.46
C GLY A 246 -0.56 8.86 -2.96
N PHE A 247 -0.15 8.13 -1.90
CA PHE A 247 1.22 8.18 -1.40
C PHE A 247 2.21 7.45 -2.31
N HIS A 248 1.83 6.30 -2.89
CA HIS A 248 2.67 5.61 -3.87
C HIS A 248 3.00 6.51 -5.06
N GLN A 249 1.96 7.16 -5.59
CA GLN A 249 2.07 7.92 -6.82
C GLN A 249 2.81 9.26 -6.64
N LEU A 250 2.94 9.80 -5.43
CA LEU A 250 3.86 10.92 -5.16
C LEU A 250 5.31 10.59 -5.54
N LEU A 251 5.77 9.35 -5.31
CA LEU A 251 7.12 8.92 -5.69
C LEU A 251 7.19 8.51 -7.16
N ILE A 252 6.22 7.72 -7.63
CA ILE A 252 6.22 7.16 -8.99
C ILE A 252 6.12 8.27 -10.04
N SER A 253 5.30 9.29 -9.80
CA SER A 253 5.14 10.44 -10.71
C SER A 253 6.46 11.17 -10.97
N LYS A 254 7.37 11.24 -9.99
CA LYS A 254 8.71 11.83 -10.18
C LYS A 254 9.57 11.06 -11.18
N TRP A 255 9.34 9.75 -11.31
CA TRP A 255 10.04 8.92 -12.27
C TRP A 255 9.41 8.92 -13.65
N ASN A 256 8.09 8.77 -13.71
CA ASN A 256 7.33 8.75 -14.95
C ASN A 256 5.86 9.17 -14.68
N PRO A 257 5.50 10.43 -14.98
CA PRO A 257 4.13 10.92 -14.81
C PRO A 257 3.07 10.10 -15.56
N SER A 258 3.40 9.53 -16.73
CA SER A 258 2.45 8.74 -17.51
C SER A 258 2.00 7.47 -16.78
N ILE A 259 2.89 6.82 -16.01
CA ILE A 259 2.51 5.68 -15.19
C ILE A 259 1.46 6.11 -14.15
N SER A 260 1.68 7.23 -13.47
CA SER A 260 0.72 7.73 -12.48
C SER A 260 -0.61 8.15 -13.10
N LYS A 261 -0.60 8.70 -14.31
CA LYS A 261 -1.83 9.04 -15.05
C LYS A 261 -2.67 7.78 -15.36
N GLU A 262 -2.03 6.72 -15.84
CA GLU A 262 -2.70 5.43 -16.08
C GLU A 262 -3.29 4.85 -14.79
N VAL A 263 -2.51 4.83 -13.70
CA VAL A 263 -2.97 4.34 -12.39
C VAL A 263 -4.19 5.12 -11.90
N ILE A 264 -4.14 6.45 -11.93
CA ILE A 264 -5.27 7.30 -11.51
C ILE A 264 -6.51 7.02 -12.38
N GLY A 265 -6.33 6.85 -13.69
CA GLY A 265 -7.40 6.47 -14.61
C GLY A 265 -8.06 5.16 -14.20
N HIS A 266 -7.27 4.10 -14.01
CA HIS A 266 -7.76 2.79 -13.57
C HIS A 266 -8.49 2.87 -12.23
N TRP A 267 -8.00 3.61 -11.24
CA TRP A 267 -8.70 3.77 -9.96
C TRP A 267 -10.06 4.48 -10.10
N LEU A 268 -10.15 5.49 -10.96
CA LEU A 268 -11.42 6.19 -11.23
C LEU A 268 -12.37 5.38 -12.13
N ASP A 269 -11.87 4.37 -12.84
CA ASP A 269 -12.70 3.38 -13.56
C ASP A 269 -13.37 2.38 -12.63
N MET A 270 -12.86 2.18 -11.41
CA MET A 270 -13.49 1.32 -10.39
C MET A 270 -14.69 1.97 -9.66
N MET A 271 -15.10 3.15 -10.10
CA MET A 271 -16.17 3.95 -9.49
C MET A 271 -17.56 3.48 -9.92
N ASN A 272 -18.53 3.42 -9.00
CA ASN A 272 -19.93 3.20 -9.37
C ASN A 272 -20.60 4.49 -9.88
N VAL A 273 -21.85 4.33 -10.32
CA VAL A 273 -22.72 5.44 -10.73
C VAL A 273 -22.97 6.50 -9.64
N GLU A 274 -22.78 6.17 -8.36
CA GLU A 274 -22.93 7.13 -7.24
C GLU A 274 -21.67 7.96 -7.02
N GLY A 275 -20.53 7.54 -7.55
CA GLY A 275 -19.22 8.16 -7.29
C GLY A 275 -18.39 7.46 -6.23
N TRP A 276 -18.80 6.31 -5.72
CA TRP A 276 -18.04 5.54 -4.74
C TRP A 276 -17.00 4.61 -5.38
N ILE A 277 -15.84 4.49 -4.74
CA ILE A 277 -14.75 3.58 -5.13
C ILE A 277 -14.47 2.65 -3.93
N PRO A 278 -14.44 1.32 -4.12
CA PRO A 278 -14.04 0.41 -3.05
C PRO A 278 -12.64 0.72 -2.51
N ARG A 279 -12.50 0.84 -1.18
CA ARG A 279 -11.23 1.19 -0.52
C ARG A 279 -10.13 0.14 -0.69
N GLU A 280 -10.52 -1.12 -0.82
CA GLU A 280 -9.62 -2.27 -0.96
C GLU A 280 -10.10 -3.12 -2.14
N GLN A 281 -9.26 -3.27 -3.15
CA GLN A 281 -9.61 -3.86 -4.45
C GLN A 281 -9.20 -5.34 -4.48
N ILE A 282 -10.16 -6.23 -4.20
CA ILE A 282 -9.95 -7.69 -4.11
C ILE A 282 -10.63 -8.35 -5.31
N LEU A 283 -9.94 -8.37 -6.45
CA LEU A 283 -10.57 -8.58 -7.75
C LEU A 283 -10.64 -10.04 -8.20
N ASP A 284 -9.61 -10.83 -7.92
CA ASP A 284 -9.49 -12.22 -8.37
C ASP A 284 -9.38 -13.22 -7.20
N ASN A 285 -9.33 -14.50 -7.54
CA ASN A 285 -9.20 -15.56 -6.54
C ASN A 285 -7.83 -15.55 -5.85
N GLU A 286 -6.77 -15.12 -6.56
CA GLU A 286 -5.44 -14.98 -5.97
C GLU A 286 -5.46 -13.94 -4.84
N ALA A 287 -6.01 -12.75 -5.08
CA ALA A 287 -6.19 -11.72 -4.07
C ALA A 287 -7.07 -12.20 -2.92
N ARG A 288 -8.23 -12.85 -3.21
CA ARG A 288 -9.15 -13.37 -2.18
C ARG A 288 -8.49 -14.40 -1.27
N SER A 289 -7.61 -15.25 -1.81
CA SER A 289 -6.89 -16.27 -1.03
C SER A 289 -5.99 -15.68 0.06
N LYS A 290 -5.64 -14.39 -0.05
CA LYS A 290 -4.78 -13.65 0.90
C LYS A 290 -5.57 -12.81 1.90
N VAL A 291 -6.90 -12.84 1.86
CA VAL A 291 -7.76 -11.97 2.69
C VAL A 291 -8.72 -12.82 3.54
N PRO A 292 -8.76 -12.62 4.86
CA PRO A 292 -9.80 -13.22 5.70
C PRO A 292 -11.21 -12.85 5.22
N ALA A 293 -12.15 -13.81 5.32
CA ALA A 293 -13.47 -13.68 4.72
C ALA A 293 -14.25 -12.43 5.19
N GLU A 294 -14.05 -12.01 6.44
CA GLU A 294 -14.66 -10.83 7.04
C GLU A 294 -14.26 -9.49 6.39
N PHE A 295 -13.13 -9.43 5.69
CA PHE A 295 -12.62 -8.21 5.04
C PHE A 295 -12.86 -8.16 3.53
N ILE A 296 -13.37 -9.23 2.94
CA ILE A 296 -13.60 -9.30 1.48
C ILE A 296 -14.69 -8.32 1.05
N VAL A 297 -15.80 -8.26 1.81
CA VAL A 297 -16.97 -7.47 1.44
C VAL A 297 -16.73 -5.98 1.70
N GLN A 298 -16.82 -5.19 0.64
CA GLN A 298 -16.75 -3.74 0.70
C GLN A 298 -18.15 -3.14 0.89
N ARG A 299 -18.25 -1.97 1.55
CA ARG A 299 -19.53 -1.28 1.80
C ARG A 299 -19.54 0.09 1.13
N ASN A 300 -20.60 0.41 0.38
CA ASN A 300 -20.64 1.65 -0.39
C ASN A 300 -20.83 2.93 0.45
N GLU A 301 -21.21 2.82 1.71
CA GLU A 301 -21.20 3.94 2.66
C GLU A 301 -19.79 4.28 3.18
N ASN A 302 -18.86 3.33 3.06
CA ASN A 302 -17.51 3.42 3.61
C ASN A 302 -16.58 4.17 2.64
N ALA A 303 -16.19 5.37 3.05
CA ALA A 303 -15.20 6.19 2.35
C ALA A 303 -13.75 5.78 2.68
N ASN A 304 -12.79 6.49 2.07
CA ASN A 304 -11.37 6.45 2.43
C ASN A 304 -10.72 7.84 2.27
N PRO A 305 -9.57 8.19 2.88
CA PRO A 305 -8.91 9.47 2.56
C PRO A 305 -8.67 9.61 1.05
N PRO A 306 -9.10 10.71 0.41
CA PRO A 306 -9.02 10.86 -1.03
C PRO A 306 -7.60 11.31 -1.46
N THR A 307 -6.57 10.53 -1.09
CA THR A 307 -5.16 10.89 -1.22
C THR A 307 -4.70 11.03 -2.67
N LEU A 308 -5.41 10.46 -3.65
CA LEU A 308 -5.14 10.69 -5.08
C LEU A 308 -5.14 12.19 -5.44
N PHE A 309 -5.91 13.02 -4.70
CA PHE A 309 -5.84 14.47 -4.84
C PHE A 309 -4.44 15.03 -4.52
N LEU A 310 -3.68 14.47 -3.57
CA LEU A 310 -2.28 14.87 -3.32
C LEU A 310 -1.42 14.67 -4.57
N THR A 311 -1.57 13.52 -5.25
CA THR A 311 -0.83 13.23 -6.47
C THR A 311 -1.26 14.13 -7.62
N ILE A 312 -2.57 14.33 -7.79
CA ILE A 312 -3.11 15.20 -8.85
C ILE A 312 -2.61 16.63 -8.66
N GLN A 313 -2.65 17.14 -7.43
CA GLN A 313 -2.03 18.43 -7.09
C GLN A 313 -0.58 18.46 -7.54
N LYS A 314 0.20 17.44 -7.19
CA LYS A 314 1.63 17.41 -7.51
C LYS A 314 1.90 17.35 -9.00
N LEU A 315 1.13 16.57 -9.75
CA LEU A 315 1.20 16.52 -11.21
C LEU A 315 0.90 17.90 -11.82
N ILE A 316 -0.13 18.59 -11.33
CA ILE A 316 -0.48 19.93 -11.81
C ILE A 316 0.64 20.95 -11.49
N GLU A 317 1.16 20.92 -10.26
CA GLU A 317 2.22 21.83 -9.80
C GLU A 317 3.54 21.61 -10.55
N ASP A 318 3.94 20.37 -10.79
CA ASP A 318 5.16 20.04 -11.54
C ASP A 318 5.06 20.46 -13.01
N LEU A 319 3.84 20.53 -13.56
CA LEU A 319 3.56 20.98 -14.93
C LEU A 319 3.33 22.50 -15.03
N ASN A 320 3.44 23.25 -13.93
CA ASN A 320 3.06 24.67 -13.88
C ASN A 320 3.77 25.50 -14.96
N GLY A 321 2.99 26.14 -15.83
CA GLY A 321 3.46 26.94 -16.97
C GLY A 321 3.92 26.15 -18.21
N SER A 322 3.92 24.81 -18.15
CA SER A 322 4.38 23.90 -19.21
C SER A 322 3.34 22.85 -19.63
N LEU A 323 2.08 22.98 -19.17
CA LEU A 323 0.95 22.11 -19.55
C LEU A 323 0.81 22.05 -21.08
N ASN A 324 1.09 20.88 -21.65
CA ASN A 324 0.90 20.65 -23.08
C ASN A 324 -0.56 20.24 -23.37
N GLU A 325 -0.89 20.09 -24.66
CA GLU A 325 -2.26 19.70 -25.06
C GLU A 325 -2.65 18.29 -24.64
N GLU A 326 -1.68 17.38 -24.48
CA GLU A 326 -1.92 16.02 -23.96
C GLU A 326 -2.32 16.06 -22.49
N ASP A 327 -1.64 16.88 -21.67
CA ASP A 327 -1.96 17.07 -20.26
C ASP A 327 -3.35 17.67 -20.06
N LYS A 328 -3.71 18.69 -20.84
CA LYS A 328 -5.05 19.28 -20.83
C LYS A 328 -6.11 18.27 -21.27
N THR A 329 -5.83 17.48 -22.30
CA THR A 329 -6.72 16.42 -22.77
C THR A 329 -6.94 15.37 -21.70
N TYR A 330 -5.87 14.97 -21.01
CA TYR A 330 -5.94 14.05 -19.87
C TYR A 330 -6.81 14.63 -18.75
N LEU A 331 -6.53 15.86 -18.29
CA LEU A 331 -7.33 16.51 -17.24
C LEU A 331 -8.81 16.66 -17.65
N LYS A 332 -9.09 17.01 -18.90
CA LYS A 332 -10.46 17.13 -19.43
C LYS A 332 -11.21 15.80 -19.39
N ARG A 333 -10.54 14.68 -19.67
CA ARG A 333 -11.12 13.33 -19.56
C ARG A 333 -11.30 12.89 -18.10
N LEU A 334 -10.39 13.31 -17.23
CA LEU A 334 -10.38 12.97 -15.81
C LEU A 334 -11.46 13.71 -15.01
N PHE A 335 -11.67 15.00 -15.34
CA PHE A 335 -12.43 15.93 -14.54
C PHE A 335 -13.88 15.51 -14.25
N PRO A 336 -14.67 14.95 -15.19
CA PRO A 336 -16.02 14.47 -14.89
C PRO A 336 -16.04 13.40 -13.79
N ARG A 337 -15.07 12.46 -13.81
CA ARG A 337 -14.97 11.41 -12.78
C ARG A 337 -14.52 11.97 -11.44
N LEU A 338 -13.57 12.90 -11.44
CA LEU A 338 -13.16 13.61 -10.22
C LEU A 338 -14.32 14.38 -9.60
N LYS A 339 -15.14 15.03 -10.42
CA LYS A 339 -16.36 15.69 -9.98
C LYS A 339 -17.32 14.69 -9.32
N THR A 340 -17.63 13.58 -9.98
CA THR A 340 -18.53 12.55 -9.40
C THR A 340 -17.99 12.01 -8.07
N TRP A 341 -16.69 11.75 -7.97
CA TRP A 341 -16.06 11.31 -6.72
C TRP A 341 -16.15 12.38 -5.62
N TYR A 342 -15.84 13.63 -5.96
CA TYR A 342 -15.90 14.76 -5.04
C TYR A 342 -17.33 15.01 -4.54
N ASP A 343 -18.32 14.96 -5.43
CA ASP A 343 -19.74 15.12 -5.12
C ASP A 343 -20.24 13.99 -4.21
N TRP A 344 -19.72 12.77 -4.39
CA TRP A 344 -20.02 11.64 -3.51
C TRP A 344 -19.59 11.88 -2.06
N TYR A 345 -18.41 12.43 -1.80
CA TYR A 345 -18.01 12.82 -0.43
C TYR A 345 -18.93 13.92 0.15
N ASN A 346 -19.23 14.93 -0.67
CA ASN A 346 -20.06 16.08 -0.28
C ASN A 346 -21.55 15.75 -0.11
N SER A 347 -21.99 14.56 -0.51
CA SER A 347 -23.35 14.08 -0.30
C SER A 347 -23.44 13.02 0.80
N THR A 348 -22.45 12.12 0.89
CA THR A 348 -22.54 10.96 1.78
C THR A 348 -21.82 11.12 3.12
N GLN A 349 -20.77 11.94 3.17
CA GLN A 349 -19.89 12.06 4.35
C GLN A 349 -20.09 13.37 5.14
N VAL A 350 -21.11 14.17 4.79
CA VAL A 350 -21.44 15.41 5.49
C VAL A 350 -21.82 15.15 6.95
N GLY A 351 -21.43 16.05 7.83
CA GLY A 351 -21.84 16.05 9.24
C GLY A 351 -23.20 16.71 9.44
N SER A 352 -23.67 16.74 10.69
CA SER A 352 -24.97 17.34 11.05
C SER A 352 -25.00 18.86 10.97
N LEU A 353 -23.84 19.52 10.96
CA LEU A 353 -23.70 20.98 10.84
C LEU A 353 -23.10 21.37 9.49
N PRO A 354 -23.42 22.58 8.97
CA PRO A 354 -22.78 23.09 7.76
C PRO A 354 -21.26 23.04 7.83
N SER A 355 -20.60 22.62 6.75
CA SER A 355 -19.13 22.57 6.64
C SER A 355 -18.43 21.64 7.65
N THR A 356 -19.18 20.70 8.22
CA THR A 356 -18.64 19.59 9.00
C THR A 356 -18.75 18.29 8.21
N TYR A 357 -17.88 17.33 8.52
CA TYR A 357 -17.86 16.00 7.91
C TYR A 357 -17.71 14.93 8.98
N ARG A 358 -18.19 13.73 8.66
CA ARG A 358 -18.14 12.57 9.55
C ARG A 358 -17.97 11.28 8.75
N TRP A 359 -16.83 10.62 8.92
CA TRP A 359 -16.65 9.22 8.51
C TRP A 359 -17.83 8.31 8.88
N ARG A 360 -18.39 7.64 7.88
CA ARG A 360 -19.35 6.54 8.06
C ARG A 360 -18.63 5.22 8.34
N GLY A 361 -19.37 4.19 8.74
CA GLY A 361 -18.82 2.84 8.94
C GLY A 361 -18.01 2.63 10.22
N ARG A 362 -18.15 3.48 11.24
CA ARG A 362 -17.58 3.23 12.57
C ARG A 362 -18.26 2.03 13.22
N ASP A 363 -17.50 1.24 13.98
CA ASP A 363 -18.06 0.13 14.75
C ASP A 363 -19.14 0.64 15.73
N THR A 364 -20.33 0.06 15.69
CA THR A 364 -21.44 0.45 16.57
C THR A 364 -21.51 -0.41 17.83
N ASP A 365 -20.95 -1.62 17.82
CA ASP A 365 -20.83 -2.45 19.03
C ASP A 365 -19.72 -1.93 19.95
N THR A 366 -20.11 -1.01 20.82
CA THR A 366 -19.22 -0.43 21.81
C THR A 366 -18.71 -1.43 22.85
N ASN A 367 -19.35 -2.59 23.07
CA ASN A 367 -18.98 -3.49 24.17
C ASN A 367 -17.70 -4.28 23.92
N LEU A 368 -17.37 -4.51 22.65
CA LEU A 368 -16.20 -5.28 22.23
C LEU A 368 -14.92 -4.45 22.26
N PHE A 369 -15.00 -3.17 21.91
CA PHE A 369 -13.84 -2.32 21.70
C PHE A 369 -13.65 -1.31 22.82
N LEU A 370 -12.41 -1.13 23.30
CA LEU A 370 -12.04 -0.03 24.20
C LEU A 370 -12.45 1.33 23.60
N ASN A 371 -12.21 1.51 22.29
CA ASN A 371 -12.72 2.62 21.49
C ASN A 371 -13.12 2.08 20.11
N PRO A 372 -14.36 2.31 19.63
CA PRO A 372 -14.80 1.76 18.34
C PRO A 372 -13.93 2.24 17.16
N LYS A 373 -13.58 1.35 16.23
CA LYS A 373 -12.65 1.67 15.14
C LYS A 373 -13.30 2.59 14.10
N THR A 374 -12.46 3.25 13.31
CA THR A 374 -12.85 4.06 12.15
C THR A 374 -12.00 3.63 10.94
N LEU A 375 -12.22 2.40 10.46
CA LEU A 375 -11.45 1.81 9.34
C LEU A 375 -11.50 2.68 8.07
N THR A 376 -12.59 3.41 7.89
CA THR A 376 -12.80 4.31 6.76
C THR A 376 -11.83 5.48 6.73
N SER A 377 -11.30 5.93 7.87
CA SER A 377 -10.33 7.04 7.87
C SER A 377 -8.92 6.62 7.49
N GLY A 378 -8.62 5.31 7.41
CA GLY A 378 -7.25 4.78 7.25
C GLY A 378 -6.40 4.85 8.53
N LEU A 379 -6.97 5.33 9.64
CA LEU A 379 -6.34 5.36 10.97
C LEU A 379 -7.16 4.49 11.94
N ASP A 380 -7.21 3.20 11.65
CA ASP A 380 -8.18 2.21 12.16
C ASP A 380 -8.56 2.35 13.64
N ASP A 381 -7.59 2.28 14.55
CA ASP A 381 -7.81 2.33 16.00
C ASP A 381 -7.46 3.69 16.62
N TYR A 382 -7.22 4.73 15.82
CA TYR A 382 -6.98 6.08 16.34
C TYR A 382 -8.18 6.52 17.19
N PRO A 383 -7.96 6.97 18.45
CA PRO A 383 -9.08 7.24 19.33
C PRO A 383 -9.98 8.39 18.86
N ARG A 384 -11.27 8.11 18.72
CA ARG A 384 -12.32 9.11 18.44
C ARG A 384 -13.35 9.16 19.57
N ALA A 385 -14.51 9.78 19.33
CA ALA A 385 -15.59 9.81 20.31
C ALA A 385 -15.92 8.38 20.75
N SER A 386 -16.06 8.19 22.06
CA SER A 386 -16.16 6.85 22.65
C SER A 386 -17.50 6.17 22.39
N HIS A 387 -18.54 6.96 22.17
CA HIS A 387 -19.88 6.51 21.86
C HIS A 387 -20.22 7.15 20.51
N PRO A 388 -20.06 6.40 19.41
CA PRO A 388 -20.32 6.92 18.06
C PRO A 388 -21.74 7.47 17.95
N SER A 389 -21.90 8.56 17.22
CA SER A 389 -23.19 9.24 17.07
C SER A 389 -23.20 10.14 15.83
N GLU A 390 -24.40 10.54 15.40
CA GLU A 390 -24.55 11.49 14.29
C GLU A 390 -23.97 12.90 14.61
N ASP A 391 -23.78 13.23 15.89
CA ASP A 391 -23.18 14.50 16.35
C ASP A 391 -21.66 14.59 16.15
N GLU A 392 -21.02 13.54 15.63
CA GLU A 392 -19.57 13.54 15.47
C GLU A 392 -19.10 14.50 14.37
N ARG A 393 -17.98 15.17 14.61
CA ARG A 393 -17.28 16.02 13.64
C ARG A 393 -15.84 15.57 13.54
N HIS A 394 -15.41 15.13 12.37
CA HIS A 394 -14.09 14.57 12.13
C HIS A 394 -13.19 15.58 11.40
N VAL A 395 -12.17 16.09 12.10
CA VAL A 395 -11.34 17.20 11.60
C VAL A 395 -10.48 16.79 10.41
N ASP A 396 -9.98 15.55 10.40
CA ASP A 396 -9.18 14.99 9.33
C ASP A 396 -9.95 14.94 8.00
N LEU A 397 -11.20 14.47 8.04
CA LEU A 397 -12.05 14.43 6.85
C LEU A 397 -12.38 15.83 6.33
N ARG A 398 -12.67 16.79 7.23
CA ARG A 398 -12.87 18.19 6.85
C ARG A 398 -11.65 18.73 6.10
N CYS A 399 -10.44 18.46 6.60
CA CYS A 399 -9.20 18.89 5.97
C CYS A 399 -8.95 18.23 4.61
N TRP A 400 -9.26 16.94 4.46
CA TRP A 400 -9.21 16.27 3.15
C TRP A 400 -10.12 16.93 2.14
N MET A 401 -11.32 17.32 2.55
CA MET A 401 -12.26 18.01 1.67
C MET A 401 -11.81 19.43 1.36
N THR A 402 -11.15 20.14 2.27
CA THR A 402 -10.49 21.42 1.95
C THR A 402 -9.48 21.26 0.82
N LEU A 403 -8.62 20.23 0.89
CA LEU A 403 -7.63 19.93 -0.16
C LEU A 403 -8.32 19.60 -1.49
N ALA A 404 -9.31 18.71 -1.47
CA ALA A 404 -10.04 18.31 -2.66
C ALA A 404 -10.74 19.51 -3.33
N SER A 405 -11.41 20.39 -2.57
CA SER A 405 -12.05 21.61 -3.09
C SER A 405 -11.05 22.55 -3.76
N LYS A 406 -9.85 22.69 -3.19
CA LYS A 406 -8.78 23.49 -3.80
C LYS A 406 -8.39 22.93 -5.17
N ILE A 407 -8.15 21.62 -5.26
CA ILE A 407 -7.66 20.98 -6.49
C ILE A 407 -8.75 20.95 -7.56
N MET A 408 -10.02 20.75 -7.17
CA MET A 408 -11.15 20.89 -8.09
C MET A 408 -11.24 22.30 -8.64
N THR A 409 -11.04 23.33 -7.80
CA THR A 409 -11.00 24.73 -8.23
C THR A 409 -9.87 24.98 -9.24
N ASP A 410 -8.64 24.57 -8.91
CA ASP A 410 -7.47 24.77 -9.75
C ASP A 410 -7.63 24.04 -11.10
N THR A 411 -8.08 22.79 -11.07
CA THR A 411 -8.30 21.97 -12.27
C THR A 411 -9.39 22.57 -13.17
N ALA A 412 -10.52 23.00 -12.58
CA ALA A 412 -11.60 23.64 -13.32
C ALA A 412 -11.14 24.94 -13.98
N LYS A 413 -10.34 25.77 -13.28
CA LYS A 413 -9.74 26.99 -13.84
C LYS A 413 -8.80 26.69 -15.01
N ILE A 414 -7.95 25.66 -14.89
CA ILE A 414 -7.04 25.23 -15.97
C ILE A 414 -7.83 24.81 -17.22
N LEU A 415 -8.96 24.12 -17.03
CA LEU A 415 -9.80 23.61 -18.12
C LEU A 415 -10.79 24.63 -18.70
N GLY A 416 -10.98 25.78 -18.04
CA GLY A 416 -12.03 26.74 -18.38
C GLY A 416 -13.45 26.26 -18.04
N GLU A 417 -13.57 25.31 -17.12
CA GLU A 417 -14.84 24.78 -16.62
C GLU A 417 -15.42 25.67 -15.50
N PRO A 418 -16.74 25.62 -15.24
CA PRO A 418 -17.34 26.28 -14.09
C PRO A 418 -16.65 25.85 -12.79
N HIS A 419 -16.18 26.84 -12.02
CA HIS A 419 -15.34 26.59 -10.84
C HIS A 419 -15.85 27.26 -9.55
N GLN A 420 -16.89 28.09 -9.63
CA GLN A 420 -17.33 28.92 -8.50
C GLN A 420 -17.73 28.07 -7.28
N ASP A 421 -18.49 26.98 -7.48
CA ASP A 421 -18.96 26.12 -6.38
C ASP A 421 -17.78 25.47 -5.62
N TYR A 422 -16.74 25.03 -6.33
CA TYR A 422 -15.54 24.47 -5.71
C TYR A 422 -14.73 25.54 -4.98
N GLN A 423 -14.66 26.75 -5.57
CA GLN A 423 -13.96 27.87 -4.98
C GLN A 423 -14.64 28.32 -3.69
N ASP A 424 -15.97 28.48 -3.69
CA ASP A 424 -16.75 28.87 -2.52
C ASP A 424 -16.61 27.83 -1.40
N MET A 425 -16.64 26.54 -1.75
CA MET A 425 -16.39 25.47 -0.77
C MET A 425 -14.95 25.52 -0.23
N TYR A 426 -13.94 25.73 -1.09
CA TYR A 426 -12.55 25.86 -0.65
C TYR A 426 -12.37 27.06 0.28
N GLU A 427 -12.87 28.23 -0.07
CA GLU A 427 -12.81 29.44 0.74
C GLU A 427 -13.48 29.22 2.10
N LYS A 428 -14.67 28.60 2.11
CA LYS A 428 -15.38 28.27 3.35
C LYS A 428 -14.65 27.26 4.22
N LEU A 429 -14.09 26.20 3.63
CA LEU A 429 -13.39 25.16 4.39
C LEU A 429 -11.97 25.56 4.81
N SER A 430 -11.33 26.49 4.09
CA SER A 430 -10.00 27.03 4.44
C SER A 430 -10.08 28.23 5.40
N ASP A 431 -11.27 28.79 5.64
CA ASP A 431 -11.46 29.81 6.66
C ASP A 431 -11.00 29.30 8.04
N ASN A 432 -9.96 29.96 8.56
CA ASN A 432 -9.31 29.56 9.79
C ASN A 432 -10.16 29.87 11.03
N SER A 433 -11.07 30.85 10.96
CA SER A 433 -11.97 31.20 12.08
C SER A 433 -13.06 30.15 12.24
N LEU A 434 -13.69 29.73 11.14
CA LEU A 434 -14.69 28.66 11.11
C LEU A 434 -14.07 27.31 11.48
N LEU A 435 -12.87 27.01 10.99
CA LEU A 435 -12.13 25.81 11.42
C LEU A 435 -11.91 25.82 12.94
N GLN A 436 -11.53 26.96 13.52
CA GLN A 436 -11.34 27.09 14.96
C GLN A 436 -12.65 26.94 15.73
N GLU A 437 -13.72 27.59 15.29
CA GLU A 437 -15.05 27.46 15.90
C GLU A 437 -15.51 26.00 15.99
N LEU A 438 -15.29 25.23 14.92
CA LEU A 438 -15.79 23.86 14.80
C LEU A 438 -14.88 22.81 15.44
N HIS A 439 -13.56 23.04 15.47
CA HIS A 439 -12.58 22.00 15.81
C HIS A 439 -11.50 22.41 16.81
N TRP A 440 -11.34 23.69 17.15
CA TRP A 440 -10.34 24.09 18.14
C TRP A 440 -10.88 23.95 19.57
N SER A 441 -10.19 23.17 20.39
CA SER A 441 -10.45 23.12 21.82
C SER A 441 -9.54 24.08 22.57
N GLU A 442 -10.13 25.09 23.22
CA GLU A 442 -9.35 26.00 24.06
C GLU A 442 -8.77 25.34 25.32
N ASP A 443 -9.41 24.28 25.83
CA ASP A 443 -8.92 23.53 27.00
C ASP A 443 -7.72 22.64 26.63
N LEU A 444 -7.80 21.99 25.46
CA LEU A 444 -6.75 21.07 25.00
C LEU A 444 -5.63 21.79 24.23
N LYS A 445 -5.85 23.05 23.82
CA LYS A 445 -4.99 23.81 22.90
C LYS A 445 -4.61 23.02 21.64
N ALA A 446 -5.59 22.29 21.10
CA ALA A 446 -5.41 21.44 19.94
C ALA A 446 -6.68 21.38 19.08
N PHE A 447 -6.50 21.17 17.77
CA PHE A 447 -7.59 20.74 16.91
C PHE A 447 -8.01 19.32 17.28
N SER A 448 -9.31 19.11 17.41
CA SER A 448 -9.88 17.87 17.93
C SER A 448 -11.13 17.48 17.16
N ASP A 449 -11.36 16.17 17.08
CA ASP A 449 -12.69 15.66 16.79
C ASP A 449 -13.67 16.08 17.89
N TYR A 450 -14.96 16.09 17.58
CA TYR A 450 -16.04 16.38 18.52
C TYR A 450 -17.06 15.24 18.51
N GLY A 451 -17.65 14.91 19.66
CA GLY A 451 -18.73 13.93 19.74
C GLY A 451 -19.03 13.48 21.16
N ASN A 452 -19.85 12.44 21.31
CA ASN A 452 -20.25 11.91 22.61
C ASN A 452 -19.11 11.08 23.26
N HIS A 453 -18.35 11.73 24.13
CA HIS A 453 -17.06 11.22 24.60
C HIS A 453 -16.97 11.12 26.13
N THR A 454 -16.21 10.13 26.62
CA THR A 454 -15.69 10.03 27.99
C THR A 454 -14.35 9.31 27.94
N GLN A 455 -13.38 9.79 28.71
CA GLN A 455 -12.08 9.12 28.87
C GLN A 455 -12.13 8.00 29.92
N SER A 456 -13.20 7.93 30.71
CA SER A 456 -13.34 6.98 31.81
C SER A 456 -13.84 5.62 31.30
N ILE A 457 -13.06 5.00 30.42
CA ILE A 457 -13.35 3.71 29.79
C ILE A 457 -12.14 2.80 29.99
N ILE A 458 -12.40 1.57 30.41
CA ILE A 458 -11.37 0.54 30.57
C ILE A 458 -11.83 -0.77 29.96
N LEU A 459 -10.87 -1.63 29.66
CA LEU A 459 -11.12 -3.05 29.43
C LEU A 459 -10.94 -3.79 30.76
N GLU A 460 -11.97 -4.51 31.20
CA GLU A 460 -11.91 -5.36 32.41
C GLU A 460 -12.30 -6.80 32.08
N ARG A 461 -11.75 -7.77 32.83
CA ARG A 461 -12.16 -9.16 32.67
C ARG A 461 -13.55 -9.34 33.28
N GLU A 462 -14.43 -9.95 32.49
CA GLU A 462 -15.79 -10.27 32.88
C GLU A 462 -15.80 -11.06 34.20
N LYS A 463 -16.68 -10.66 35.12
CA LYS A 463 -16.86 -11.36 36.40
C LYS A 463 -17.84 -12.50 36.19
N ILE A 464 -17.32 -13.70 35.97
CA ILE A 464 -18.16 -14.91 35.84
C ILE A 464 -18.56 -15.41 37.23
N TYR A 465 -19.85 -15.41 37.53
CA TYR A 465 -20.40 -16.03 38.73
C TYR A 465 -20.47 -17.56 38.55
N VAL A 466 -19.81 -18.30 39.45
CA VAL A 466 -19.90 -19.77 39.49
C VAL A 466 -20.69 -20.17 40.74
N PRO A 467 -21.90 -20.76 40.59
CA PRO A 467 -22.70 -21.22 41.72
C PRO A 467 -21.94 -22.28 42.57
N PRO A 468 -22.17 -22.33 43.89
CA PRO A 468 -21.58 -23.35 44.76
C PRO A 468 -21.95 -24.76 44.27
N GLY A 469 -20.95 -25.61 44.02
CA GLY A 469 -21.13 -27.02 43.62
C GLY A 469 -20.93 -27.33 42.13
N GLN A 470 -20.75 -26.33 41.26
CA GLN A 470 -20.42 -26.58 39.85
C GLN A 470 -18.91 -26.84 39.62
N PRO A 471 -18.53 -27.87 38.83
CA PRO A 471 -17.14 -28.10 38.45
C PRO A 471 -16.60 -26.95 37.59
N ARG A 472 -15.48 -26.35 38.00
CA ARG A 472 -14.81 -25.24 37.27
C ARG A 472 -14.41 -25.59 35.83
N GLN A 473 -14.39 -26.87 35.45
CA GLN A 473 -14.03 -27.33 34.10
C GLN A 473 -15.05 -26.96 33.01
N HIS A 474 -16.27 -26.56 33.37
CA HIS A 474 -17.32 -26.16 32.41
C HIS A 474 -17.53 -24.64 32.29
N VAL A 475 -16.68 -23.83 32.93
CA VAL A 475 -16.82 -22.36 32.93
C VAL A 475 -16.08 -21.79 31.72
N GLN A 476 -16.79 -21.05 30.84
CA GLN A 476 -16.14 -20.35 29.72
C GLN A 476 -15.05 -19.39 30.25
N PRO A 477 -13.95 -19.19 29.51
CA PRO A 477 -12.93 -18.23 29.91
C PRO A 477 -13.49 -16.80 29.97
N ALA A 478 -13.16 -16.07 31.04
CA ALA A 478 -13.57 -14.69 31.24
C ALA A 478 -13.05 -13.77 30.14
N ARG A 479 -13.99 -13.21 29.37
CA ARG A 479 -13.72 -12.32 28.24
C ARG A 479 -13.26 -10.96 28.74
N LEU A 480 -12.50 -10.24 27.92
CA LEU A 480 -12.16 -8.86 28.17
C LEU A 480 -13.28 -7.96 27.60
N ILE A 481 -14.00 -7.26 28.47
CA ILE A 481 -15.16 -6.43 28.09
C ILE A 481 -14.89 -4.96 28.39
N ARG A 482 -15.51 -4.06 27.61
CA ARG A 482 -15.47 -2.63 27.88
C ARG A 482 -16.34 -2.28 29.09
N SER A 483 -15.83 -1.40 29.94
CA SER A 483 -16.51 -0.84 31.11
C SER A 483 -16.46 0.68 31.10
N VAL A 484 -17.63 1.32 31.16
CA VAL A 484 -17.79 2.78 31.17
C VAL A 484 -17.99 3.26 32.61
N ARG A 485 -17.02 3.97 33.15
CA ARG A 485 -17.01 4.44 34.56
C ARG A 485 -17.66 5.81 34.76
N LYS A 486 -17.75 6.62 33.70
CA LYS A 486 -18.40 7.94 33.71
C LYS A 486 -19.20 8.10 32.43
N GLN A 487 -20.44 8.57 32.56
CA GLN A 487 -21.31 8.81 31.41
C GLN A 487 -20.65 9.78 30.41
N PRO A 488 -20.77 9.51 29.10
CA PRO A 488 -20.25 10.39 28.07
C PRO A 488 -21.08 11.66 27.95
N LYS A 489 -20.46 12.70 27.39
CA LYS A 489 -21.13 13.95 27.01
C LYS A 489 -20.56 14.44 25.69
N LEU A 490 -21.32 15.28 24.98
CA LEU A 490 -20.82 16.00 23.81
C LEU A 490 -19.67 16.93 24.24
N GLN A 491 -18.49 16.70 23.69
CA GLN A 491 -17.28 17.48 23.94
C GLN A 491 -16.22 17.21 22.86
N TYR A 492 -15.16 18.04 22.86
CA TYR A 492 -13.96 17.74 22.09
C TYR A 492 -13.26 16.49 22.63
N VAL A 493 -12.81 15.62 21.71
CA VAL A 493 -12.14 14.37 22.02
C VAL A 493 -10.68 14.65 22.34
N ASN A 494 -10.28 14.34 23.57
CA ASN A 494 -8.88 14.48 23.99
C ASN A 494 -8.05 13.27 23.52
N ALA A 495 -7.62 13.35 22.27
CA ALA A 495 -6.77 12.37 21.60
C ALA A 495 -5.73 13.08 20.72
N PHE A 496 -4.80 13.80 21.34
CA PHE A 496 -3.74 14.50 20.61
C PHE A 496 -2.81 13.53 19.88
N GLY A 497 -2.63 13.73 18.57
CA GLY A 497 -1.92 12.83 17.67
C GLY A 497 -2.08 13.28 16.21
N TYR A 498 -1.88 12.37 15.26
CA TYR A 498 -1.94 12.71 13.82
C TYR A 498 -3.23 13.42 13.40
N VAL A 499 -4.41 13.00 13.91
CA VAL A 499 -5.70 13.64 13.59
C VAL A 499 -5.69 15.13 13.97
N SER A 500 -5.12 15.47 15.13
CA SER A 500 -5.00 16.87 15.59
C SER A 500 -4.10 17.73 14.71
N LEU A 501 -3.21 17.12 13.91
CA LEU A 501 -2.28 17.83 13.06
C LEU A 501 -2.84 18.15 11.67
N PHE A 502 -3.99 17.59 11.26
CA PHE A 502 -4.48 17.69 9.87
C PHE A 502 -4.55 19.10 9.29
N PRO A 503 -5.03 20.13 10.01
CA PRO A 503 -4.98 21.51 9.55
C PRO A 503 -3.57 21.97 9.16
N PHE A 504 -2.56 21.52 9.90
CA PHE A 504 -1.14 21.77 9.63
C PHE A 504 -0.60 20.85 8.51
N LEU A 505 -0.90 19.55 8.53
CA LEU A 505 -0.42 18.56 7.54
C LEU A 505 -0.82 18.93 6.09
N LEU A 506 -2.01 19.50 5.93
CA LEU A 506 -2.56 19.91 4.64
C LEU A 506 -2.42 21.42 4.39
N GLN A 507 -1.58 22.11 5.18
CA GLN A 507 -1.19 23.51 4.97
C GLN A 507 -2.39 24.48 4.92
N ILE A 508 -3.42 24.23 5.74
CA ILE A 508 -4.64 25.04 5.81
C ILE A 508 -4.43 26.25 6.73
N LEU A 509 -3.56 26.12 7.74
CA LEU A 509 -3.33 27.18 8.71
C LEU A 509 -2.56 28.35 8.09
N GLN A 510 -2.99 29.57 8.41
CA GLN A 510 -2.23 30.77 8.04
C GLN A 510 -0.87 30.79 8.77
N PRO A 511 0.23 31.23 8.13
CA PRO A 511 1.57 31.23 8.74
C PRO A 511 1.72 32.07 10.01
N ASP A 512 0.84 33.05 10.22
CA ASP A 512 0.79 33.93 11.40
C ASP A 512 -0.23 33.50 12.46
N SER A 513 -0.95 32.39 12.24
CA SER A 513 -1.94 31.87 13.19
C SER A 513 -1.27 31.46 14.51
N PRO A 514 -1.70 31.99 15.67
CA PRO A 514 -1.17 31.57 16.97
C PRO A 514 -1.33 30.07 17.25
N LYS A 515 -2.29 29.41 16.59
CA LYS A 515 -2.52 27.97 16.71
C LYS A 515 -1.35 27.16 16.14
N LEU A 516 -0.63 27.70 15.16
CA LEU A 516 0.58 27.09 14.61
C LEU A 516 1.67 26.95 15.68
N GLN A 517 1.83 27.95 16.56
CA GLN A 517 2.81 27.89 17.65
C GLN A 517 2.56 26.70 18.58
N TYR A 518 1.31 26.49 18.99
CA TYR A 518 0.93 25.37 19.86
C TYR A 518 1.25 24.02 19.19
N ILE A 519 0.93 23.89 17.90
CA ILE A 519 1.24 22.68 17.13
C ILE A 519 2.73 22.41 17.06
N LEU A 520 3.55 23.43 16.74
CA LEU A 520 5.00 23.26 16.63
C LEU A 520 5.63 22.92 18.00
N ASN A 521 5.15 23.53 19.09
CA ASN A 521 5.59 23.21 20.44
C ASN A 521 5.25 21.75 20.80
N ASP A 522 4.00 21.34 20.54
CA ASP A 522 3.51 20.02 20.90
C ASP A 522 4.09 18.89 20.03
N ILE A 523 4.43 19.18 18.77
CA ILE A 523 5.18 18.26 17.91
C ILE A 523 6.57 18.00 18.50
N ARG A 524 7.25 19.04 19.03
CA ARG A 524 8.62 18.93 19.55
C ARG A 524 8.72 18.34 20.95
N ASP A 525 7.61 18.27 21.67
CA ASP A 525 7.50 17.69 23.01
C ASP A 525 7.64 16.16 22.96
N ASP A 526 8.66 15.63 23.66
CA ASP A 526 8.99 14.21 23.72
C ASP A 526 8.07 13.39 24.64
N GLU A 527 7.38 14.06 25.57
CA GLU A 527 6.27 13.52 26.35
C GLU A 527 4.95 13.53 25.57
N LYS A 528 4.95 14.11 24.36
CA LYS A 528 3.85 14.01 23.39
C LYS A 528 4.25 13.19 22.17
N LEU A 529 4.63 13.84 21.06
CA LEU A 529 4.79 13.17 19.76
C LEU A 529 6.25 12.97 19.35
N TRP A 530 7.18 13.76 19.87
CA TRP A 530 8.57 13.73 19.39
C TRP A 530 9.30 12.45 19.81
N THR A 531 10.08 11.89 18.89
CA THR A 531 11.02 10.81 19.17
C THR A 531 12.30 10.98 18.34
N PRO A 532 13.41 10.29 18.70
CA PRO A 532 14.60 10.20 17.86
C PRO A 532 14.41 9.46 16.52
N TYR A 533 13.22 8.94 16.24
CA TYR A 533 12.94 8.06 15.11
C TYR A 533 11.83 8.57 14.17
N GLY A 534 11.18 9.68 14.54
CA GLY A 534 9.98 10.22 13.88
C GLY A 534 8.89 10.62 14.88
N LEU A 535 7.73 11.09 14.40
CA LEU A 535 6.61 11.45 15.27
C LEU A 535 5.68 10.29 15.54
N ARG A 536 5.25 10.14 16.79
CA ARG A 536 4.23 9.16 17.22
C ARG A 536 2.88 9.43 16.57
N SER A 537 2.14 8.35 16.30
CA SER A 537 0.73 8.45 15.86
C SER A 537 -0.19 9.06 16.91
N LEU A 538 0.06 8.78 18.19
CA LEU A 538 -0.71 9.28 19.32
C LEU A 538 0.24 9.73 20.43
N SER A 539 -0.11 10.83 21.10
CA SER A 539 0.65 11.39 22.22
C SER A 539 0.93 10.35 23.28
N LYS A 540 2.18 10.29 23.76
CA LYS A 540 2.60 9.42 24.88
C LYS A 540 1.82 9.72 26.17
N SER A 541 1.38 10.97 26.36
CA SER A 541 0.52 11.37 27.47
C SER A 541 -0.95 10.98 27.33
N SER A 542 -1.38 10.41 26.19
CA SER A 542 -2.75 9.94 26.00
C SER A 542 -3.04 8.71 26.88
N PRO A 543 -4.23 8.62 27.52
CA PRO A 543 -4.65 7.41 28.23
C PRO A 543 -4.71 6.14 27.34
N LEU A 544 -4.81 6.34 26.02
CA LEU A 544 -4.92 5.27 25.02
C LEU A 544 -3.60 4.96 24.31
N TYR A 545 -2.50 5.63 24.67
CA TYR A 545 -1.16 5.31 24.17
C TYR A 545 -0.78 3.85 24.48
N LEU A 546 -0.40 3.11 23.44
CA LEU A 546 -0.09 1.68 23.43
C LEU A 546 -1.16 0.78 24.05
N LYS A 547 -2.41 1.24 24.15
CA LYS A 547 -3.53 0.41 24.63
C LYS A 547 -4.11 -0.41 23.48
N ARG A 548 -4.13 -1.73 23.67
CA ARG A 548 -4.89 -2.66 22.82
C ARG A 548 -6.37 -2.29 22.76
N ASN A 549 -7.02 -2.55 21.64
CA ASN A 549 -8.43 -2.22 21.48
C ASN A 549 -9.37 -3.35 21.94
N THR A 550 -8.91 -4.58 21.84
CA THR A 550 -9.58 -5.81 22.31
C THR A 550 -8.53 -6.75 22.91
N GLU A 551 -8.88 -8.00 23.25
CA GLU A 551 -7.90 -9.00 23.66
C GLU A 551 -6.89 -9.31 22.53
N TYR A 552 -7.32 -9.23 21.27
CA TYR A 552 -6.57 -9.66 20.08
C TYR A 552 -6.13 -8.52 19.16
N ASP A 553 -6.64 -7.30 19.35
CA ASP A 553 -6.25 -6.12 18.58
C ASP A 553 -5.15 -5.33 19.30
N PRO A 554 -3.85 -5.52 18.98
CA PRO A 554 -2.77 -4.70 19.53
C PRO A 554 -2.89 -3.23 19.08
N PRO A 555 -2.22 -2.28 19.76
CA PRO A 555 -2.21 -0.88 19.33
C PRO A 555 -1.60 -0.73 17.93
N TYR A 556 -2.22 0.07 17.08
CA TYR A 556 -1.78 0.29 15.69
C TYR A 556 -1.44 1.77 15.44
N TRP A 557 -2.44 2.65 15.43
CA TRP A 557 -2.35 4.11 15.34
C TRP A 557 -2.33 4.78 16.73
N ARG A 558 -1.77 4.08 17.74
CA ARG A 558 -1.77 4.48 19.16
C ARG A 558 -0.37 4.63 19.74
N GLY A 559 0.59 5.12 18.96
CA GLY A 559 1.98 5.30 19.42
C GLY A 559 3.01 5.11 18.31
N PRO A 560 2.98 3.98 17.55
CA PRO A 560 3.92 3.72 16.47
C PRO A 560 4.03 4.88 15.46
N ILE A 561 5.17 4.93 14.77
CA ILE A 561 5.56 5.97 13.83
C ILE A 561 5.24 5.50 12.41
N TRP A 562 4.49 6.30 11.65
CA TRP A 562 4.06 5.99 10.28
C TRP A 562 4.59 7.02 9.28
N ILE A 563 5.14 6.52 8.17
CA ILE A 563 5.93 7.36 7.25
C ILE A 563 5.06 8.24 6.34
N ASN A 564 3.85 7.81 5.96
CA ASN A 564 2.88 8.67 5.27
C ASN A 564 2.57 9.96 6.06
N MET A 565 2.24 9.84 7.34
CA MET A 565 1.92 11.00 8.18
C MET A 565 3.16 11.84 8.46
N ASN A 566 4.29 11.20 8.75
CA ASN A 566 5.56 11.91 8.94
C ASN A 566 6.02 12.64 7.66
N TYR A 567 5.78 12.08 6.47
CA TYR A 567 6.02 12.77 5.20
C TYR A 567 5.20 14.06 5.11
N LEU A 568 3.90 14.01 5.43
CA LEU A 568 3.05 15.19 5.43
C LEU A 568 3.50 16.24 6.46
N VAL A 569 3.97 15.81 7.64
CA VAL A 569 4.57 16.71 8.64
C VAL A 569 5.83 17.37 8.10
N VAL A 570 6.77 16.60 7.54
CA VAL A 570 8.03 17.13 6.99
C VAL A 570 7.73 18.12 5.85
N ARG A 571 6.81 17.79 4.95
CA ARG A 571 6.32 18.69 3.91
C ARG A 571 5.74 19.98 4.48
N ALA A 572 4.90 19.90 5.51
CA ALA A 572 4.30 21.07 6.13
C ALA A 572 5.35 21.93 6.85
N LEU A 573 6.26 21.33 7.62
CA LEU A 573 7.38 22.05 8.26
C LEU A 573 8.24 22.77 7.22
N HIS A 574 8.56 22.11 6.10
CA HIS A 574 9.27 22.73 4.99
C HIS A 574 8.50 23.94 4.44
N TYR A 575 7.21 23.77 4.14
CA TYR A 575 6.36 24.87 3.66
C TYR A 575 6.35 26.07 4.62
N TYR A 576 6.10 25.86 5.91
CA TYR A 576 6.06 26.95 6.89
C TYR A 576 7.44 27.56 7.18
N SER A 577 8.54 26.83 6.92
CA SER A 577 9.90 27.36 6.98
C SER A 577 10.25 28.32 5.82
N THR A 578 9.50 28.26 4.72
CA THR A 578 9.67 29.16 3.57
C THR A 578 8.66 30.31 3.54
N GLN A 579 7.55 30.21 4.29
CA GLN A 579 6.57 31.29 4.38
C GLN A 579 7.06 32.43 5.30
N SER A 580 6.62 33.65 5.00
CA SER A 580 6.75 34.78 5.92
C SER A 580 5.81 34.58 7.10
N GLY A 581 6.34 34.64 8.32
CA GLY A 581 5.55 34.50 9.54
C GLY A 581 6.42 34.37 10.80
N PRO A 582 5.85 34.57 11.99
CA PRO A 582 6.59 34.56 13.26
C PRO A 582 7.16 33.18 13.63
N TYR A 583 6.68 32.10 13.01
CA TYR A 583 7.06 30.72 13.35
C TYR A 583 8.01 30.06 12.35
N ARG A 584 8.51 30.83 11.36
CA ARG A 584 9.35 30.35 10.27
C ARG A 584 10.61 29.61 10.75
N GLU A 585 11.36 30.21 11.67
CA GLU A 585 12.62 29.64 12.19
C GLU A 585 12.39 28.37 13.00
N MET A 586 11.30 28.34 13.77
CA MET A 586 10.90 27.16 14.53
C MET A 586 10.53 26.00 13.59
N ALA A 587 9.75 26.27 12.54
CA ALA A 587 9.42 25.29 11.52
C ALA A 587 10.68 24.77 10.78
N ALA A 588 11.62 25.67 10.45
CA ALA A 588 12.89 25.31 9.81
C ALA A 588 13.74 24.36 10.67
N THR A 589 13.82 24.64 11.99
CA THR A 589 14.57 23.81 12.94
C THR A 589 13.96 22.42 13.05
N LEU A 590 12.64 22.35 13.27
CA LEU A 590 11.91 21.08 13.37
C LEU A 590 11.98 20.27 12.09
N TYR A 591 11.90 20.93 10.93
CA TYR A 591 12.06 20.29 9.62
C TYR A 591 13.38 19.52 9.53
N GLN A 592 14.50 20.19 9.84
CA GLN A 592 15.83 19.58 9.73
C GLN A 592 16.01 18.42 10.72
N GLU A 593 15.58 18.60 11.96
CA GLU A 593 15.69 17.56 12.99
C GLU A 593 14.83 16.33 12.66
N LEU A 594 13.55 16.52 12.31
CA LEU A 594 12.63 15.41 12.03
C LEU A 594 13.06 14.65 10.78
N ARG A 595 13.44 15.36 9.71
CA ARG A 595 13.98 14.77 8.49
C ARG A 595 15.19 13.88 8.78
N THR A 596 16.13 14.38 9.60
CA THR A 596 17.33 13.64 9.98
C THR A 596 17.00 12.37 10.76
N ASN A 597 16.09 12.46 11.74
CA ASN A 597 15.66 11.32 12.56
C ASN A 597 15.04 10.20 11.71
N LEU A 598 14.14 10.56 10.78
CA LEU A 598 13.48 9.60 9.89
C LEU A 598 14.48 8.89 8.99
N ILE A 599 15.34 9.65 8.28
CA ILE A 599 16.34 9.08 7.36
C ILE A 599 17.31 8.17 8.12
N SER A 600 17.83 8.62 9.26
CA SER A 600 18.77 7.87 10.08
C SER A 600 18.17 6.55 10.57
N ASN A 601 16.96 6.60 11.12
CA ASN A 601 16.32 5.39 11.64
C ASN A 601 15.96 4.41 10.52
N MET A 602 15.32 4.86 9.45
CA MET A 602 14.91 3.98 8.35
C MET A 602 16.10 3.34 7.64
N TYR A 603 17.18 4.11 7.40
CA TYR A 603 18.41 3.57 6.84
C TYR A 603 19.04 2.53 7.77
N LYS A 604 19.10 2.80 9.08
CA LYS A 604 19.59 1.83 10.08
C LYS A 604 18.78 0.54 10.07
N GLN A 605 17.44 0.63 10.06
CA GLN A 605 16.57 -0.55 10.02
C GLN A 605 16.74 -1.33 8.71
N PHE A 606 16.89 -0.65 7.58
CA PHE A 606 17.16 -1.28 6.30
C PHE A 606 18.49 -2.03 6.30
N VAL A 607 19.57 -1.42 6.82
CA VAL A 607 20.88 -2.09 6.92
C VAL A 607 20.82 -3.31 7.85
N GLN A 608 20.06 -3.23 8.95
CA GLN A 608 19.95 -4.30 9.94
C GLN A 608 19.06 -5.47 9.48
N THR A 609 17.99 -5.18 8.73
CA THR A 609 16.93 -6.16 8.44
C THR A 609 16.79 -6.51 6.96
N GLY A 610 17.34 -5.69 6.06
CA GLY A 610 17.19 -5.82 4.61
C GLY A 610 15.88 -5.24 4.05
N TYR A 611 15.00 -4.68 4.91
CA TYR A 611 13.64 -4.28 4.51
C TYR A 611 13.22 -2.91 5.04
N LEU A 612 12.19 -2.36 4.41
CA LEU A 612 11.34 -1.31 4.97
C LEU A 612 10.11 -1.95 5.58
N TRP A 613 9.57 -1.26 6.58
CA TRP A 613 8.49 -1.72 7.42
C TRP A 613 7.32 -0.76 7.33
N GLU A 614 6.13 -1.27 7.61
CA GLU A 614 4.87 -0.53 7.61
C GLU A 614 4.89 0.64 8.60
N GLN A 615 5.40 0.37 9.80
CA GLN A 615 5.52 1.32 10.89
C GLN A 615 6.80 1.06 11.71
N TYR A 616 7.17 2.01 12.57
CA TYR A 616 8.36 1.92 13.42
C TYR A 616 8.01 2.13 14.88
N ASN A 617 8.65 1.36 15.75
CA ASN A 617 8.47 1.48 17.18
C ASN A 617 8.97 2.83 17.68
N ASP A 618 8.14 3.54 18.43
CA ASP A 618 8.43 4.89 18.89
C ASP A 618 9.50 4.99 20.00
N SER A 619 9.72 3.89 20.72
CA SER A 619 10.70 3.82 21.80
C SER A 619 12.07 3.30 21.36
N THR A 620 12.13 2.48 20.30
CA THR A 620 13.35 1.78 19.88
C THR A 620 13.76 2.05 18.43
N GLY A 621 12.87 2.61 17.62
CA GLY A 621 13.04 2.79 16.18
C GLY A 621 12.96 1.50 15.37
N ARG A 622 12.74 0.33 16.00
CA ARG A 622 12.67 -0.97 15.32
C ARG A 622 11.49 -1.02 14.35
N GLY A 623 11.70 -1.55 13.15
CA GLY A 623 10.62 -1.83 12.21
C GLY A 623 9.58 -2.82 12.76
N GLN A 624 8.30 -2.54 12.53
CA GLN A 624 7.15 -3.34 12.98
C GLN A 624 6.07 -3.44 11.89
N GLY A 625 5.18 -4.42 12.01
CA GLY A 625 4.10 -4.65 11.05
C GLY A 625 4.57 -5.40 9.80
N SER A 626 3.90 -5.16 8.69
CA SER A 626 4.18 -5.81 7.41
C SER A 626 5.56 -5.44 6.84
N HIS A 627 6.18 -6.39 6.13
CA HIS A 627 7.41 -6.20 5.37
C HIS A 627 7.53 -7.22 4.21
N PRO A 628 8.24 -6.91 3.10
CA PRO A 628 8.71 -5.58 2.71
C PRO A 628 7.52 -4.64 2.51
N PHE A 629 7.58 -3.45 3.12
CA PHE A 629 6.58 -2.42 2.96
C PHE A 629 7.18 -1.26 2.19
N THR A 630 7.18 -1.38 0.87
CA THR A 630 7.54 -0.30 -0.06
C THR A 630 6.31 0.38 -0.62
N GLY A 631 5.23 0.40 0.18
CA GLY A 631 4.12 1.31 0.03
C GLY A 631 4.50 2.74 0.46
N TRP A 632 3.73 3.39 1.35
CA TRP A 632 4.05 4.76 1.77
C TRP A 632 5.44 4.92 2.42
N SER A 633 6.06 3.85 2.95
CA SER A 633 7.41 3.97 3.54
C SER A 633 8.47 4.29 2.47
N SER A 634 8.14 4.11 1.19
CA SER A 634 8.96 4.57 0.07
C SER A 634 9.12 6.09 -0.01
N LEU A 635 8.23 6.87 0.62
CA LEU A 635 8.29 8.33 0.67
C LEU A 635 9.59 8.84 1.33
N ILE A 636 10.34 7.99 2.04
CA ILE A 636 11.67 8.33 2.52
C ILE A 636 12.62 8.79 1.41
N VAL A 637 12.43 8.30 0.17
CA VAL A 637 13.20 8.75 -1.00
C VAL A 637 12.89 10.22 -1.31
N LEU A 638 11.61 10.63 -1.23
CA LEU A 638 11.20 12.03 -1.41
C LEU A 638 11.69 12.92 -0.26
N ILE A 639 11.66 12.42 0.98
CA ILE A 639 12.22 13.12 2.15
C ILE A 639 13.74 13.34 1.96
N MET A 640 14.47 12.32 1.51
CA MET A 640 15.90 12.45 1.19
C MET A 640 16.12 13.48 0.07
N ALA A 641 15.32 13.43 -1.00
CA ALA A 641 15.41 14.35 -2.12
C ALA A 641 14.85 15.76 -1.84
N GLU A 642 14.17 15.96 -0.71
CA GLU A 642 13.46 17.20 -0.36
C GLU A 642 12.48 17.64 -1.46
N GLN A 643 11.75 16.67 -2.01
CA GLN A 643 10.75 16.87 -3.05
C GLN A 643 9.37 16.65 -2.45
N TYR A 644 8.69 17.73 -2.06
CA TYR A 644 7.42 17.70 -1.34
C TYR A 644 6.23 18.13 -2.19
#